data_AF-A0A8B7FA88-F1
#
_entry.id   AF-A0A8B7FA88-F1
#
_cell.length_a   1.000
_cell.length_b   1.000
_cell.length_c   1.000
_cell.angle_alpha   90.00
_cell.angle_beta   90.00
_cell.angle_gamma   90.00
#
_symmetry.space_group_name_H-M   'P 1'
#
loop_
_entity.id
_entity.type
_entity.pdbx_description
1 polymer ?
#
loop_
_entity_poly.entity_id
_entity_poly.type
_entity_poly.pdbx_seq_one_letter_code
_entity_poly.pdbx_strand_id
1 'polypeptide(L)'
;MGGKDFVVQKLNSSTDSVVICRFKESIQTRGHIDSSGQVHCVSPLLYESGRIPFTVSLDNGRSFPHAGTWLAVHPNKVSETEKSHLVNETRWQYYGTEGTTGNLSLTWDTSALPAQAVTIELWGYEEMGRPYSGEWTAKWSYLYPLASNISNSGFFTFTPEPASPKHQEWKVGALRITDSRNYPGQKDVQALWTNDHALAWHLGSDFREDPVAWALAQCGAWEQLEDQLPDFLEELPDCPCTLAQARADSGRFHTDYGCDIEQGSVCTYHPGAVHCVRSVQASPRYGAGQQCCYTADGTQLLTADSSSGSTPDRGHDWGAPPFRTPPRVPGMSHWLYDVLSFYYCCLWAPACPRYMQRRPSNDCRTYRPPRLASAFGDPHFITFDGTKFTFNGRGEYVLLEAALTDLRVQARAQPGLTPNGTQTRGTGLTAVAVQEDDSDVVEVRLAHRAGALEVLLNQEVLSFAEQSWMDLKGMFLSVAAQDRVSVMLASGAGLEVGIQGPFLSVSVLLPEKFLTHTRGLLGTLNSDPTDDFTLRSGQVLPSSASPRDLFQYGADWAVHNASSLLTYDSWFLRRNFLYQPRHDPTFEPLFPGEAALSPSLALEAAELCGDDPFCNFDVAATGNLSTGNATRAAHLLHQHRAQSLQPVVSCGRLAAPLNGHKDSIRYLVGSTLHFHCHSGYSLVGADTSTCQADGTWSTPTPECQPGRSYAVLLGIIFGGLSVVAAVALAYVLLRRWRGSMHSWGSQP
;
A
#
# COMPACT_ATOMS: atom_id res chain seq x y z
N MET A 1 -9.20 17.99 0.79
CA MET A 1 -9.87 18.53 -0.42
C MET A 1 -9.60 20.01 -0.66
N GLY A 2 -9.55 20.88 0.36
CA GLY A 2 -9.19 22.29 0.22
C GLY A 2 -9.77 23.10 1.39
N GLY A 3 -9.46 24.39 1.50
CA GLY A 3 -9.99 25.23 2.58
C GLY A 3 -9.35 25.00 3.94
N LYS A 4 -8.24 24.26 4.00
CA LYS A 4 -7.39 24.15 5.20
C LYS A 4 -6.79 25.51 5.53
N ASP A 5 -7.04 25.98 6.74
CA ASP A 5 -6.36 27.12 7.34
C ASP A 5 -5.06 26.67 8.00
N PHE A 6 -3.95 27.36 7.69
CA PHE A 6 -2.63 27.00 8.20
C PHE A 6 -1.76 28.24 8.48
N VAL A 7 -0.94 28.14 9.52
CA VAL A 7 0.00 29.18 9.95
C VAL A 7 1.22 29.20 9.03
N VAL A 8 1.59 30.38 8.55
CA VAL A 8 2.85 30.61 7.85
C VAL A 8 3.96 30.78 8.88
N GLN A 9 4.78 29.74 9.03
CA GLN A 9 5.88 29.74 10.01
C GLN A 9 6.87 30.87 9.74
N LYS A 10 7.38 31.48 10.82
CA LYS A 10 8.39 32.56 10.79
C LYS A 10 7.94 33.84 10.06
N LEU A 11 6.64 34.06 9.90
CA LEU A 11 6.08 35.28 9.32
C LEU A 11 5.03 35.90 10.24
N ASN A 12 5.34 37.09 10.76
CA ASN A 12 4.41 37.89 11.56
C ASN A 12 4.15 39.24 10.87
N SER A 13 2.96 39.80 11.04
CA SER A 13 2.63 41.13 10.51
C SER A 13 1.61 41.86 11.38
N SER A 14 1.44 43.17 11.14
CA SER A 14 0.39 43.98 11.75
C SER A 14 -0.99 43.49 11.31
N THR A 15 -1.95 43.46 12.23
CA THR A 15 -3.34 43.01 12.01
C THR A 15 -4.08 43.80 10.92
N ASP A 16 -3.61 44.99 10.56
CA ASP A 16 -4.19 45.82 9.50
C ASP A 16 -3.76 45.39 8.08
N SER A 17 -2.79 44.48 7.95
CA SER A 17 -2.28 44.03 6.65
C SER A 17 -3.28 43.10 5.96
N VAL A 18 -3.36 43.18 4.63
CA VAL A 18 -4.24 42.30 3.83
C VAL A 18 -3.42 41.15 3.26
N VAL A 19 -3.69 39.95 3.75
CA VAL A 19 -2.98 38.73 3.36
C VAL A 19 -3.62 38.10 2.13
N ILE A 20 -2.82 37.92 1.07
CA ILE A 20 -3.18 37.12 -0.11
C ILE A 20 -2.15 36.00 -0.28
N CYS A 21 -2.63 34.76 -0.33
CA CYS A 21 -1.79 33.58 -0.53
C CYS A 21 -1.99 33.07 -1.96
N ARG A 22 -0.90 32.90 -2.70
CA ARG A 22 -0.91 32.50 -4.10
C ARG A 22 -0.26 31.13 -4.28
N PHE A 23 -1.05 30.18 -4.74
CA PHE A 23 -0.70 28.79 -5.00
C PHE A 23 -0.62 28.56 -6.51
N LYS A 24 0.30 27.69 -6.95
CA LYS A 24 0.49 27.36 -8.38
C LYS A 24 0.57 28.60 -9.28
N GLU A 25 1.21 29.65 -8.77
CA GLU A 25 1.43 30.94 -9.44
C GLU A 25 0.18 31.73 -9.86
N SER A 26 -1.02 31.18 -9.69
CA SER A 26 -2.25 31.72 -10.30
C SER A 26 -3.47 31.70 -9.36
N ILE A 27 -3.56 30.74 -8.45
CA ILE A 27 -4.73 30.61 -7.56
C ILE A 27 -4.48 31.46 -6.31
N GLN A 28 -5.30 32.49 -6.10
CA GLN A 28 -5.20 33.39 -4.96
C GLN A 28 -6.31 33.10 -3.95
N THR A 29 -5.92 32.93 -2.69
CA THR A 29 -6.84 32.78 -1.56
C THR A 29 -6.63 33.94 -0.59
N ARG A 30 -7.68 34.28 0.16
CA ARG A 30 -7.61 35.30 1.20
C ARG A 30 -7.12 34.65 2.50
N GLY A 31 -5.98 35.11 2.99
CA GLY A 31 -5.47 34.75 4.31
C GLY A 31 -6.00 35.68 5.40
N HIS A 32 -5.49 35.50 6.62
CA HIS A 32 -5.79 36.40 7.74
C HIS A 32 -4.61 36.49 8.71
N ILE A 33 -4.71 37.39 9.69
CA ILE A 33 -3.71 37.54 10.75
C ILE A 33 -4.43 37.34 12.08
N ASP A 34 -3.90 36.46 12.92
CA ASP A 34 -4.50 36.20 14.23
C ASP A 34 -4.14 37.28 15.27
N SER A 35 -4.71 37.16 16.47
CA SER A 35 -4.47 38.11 17.57
C SER A 35 -3.03 38.16 18.06
N SER A 36 -2.21 37.15 17.73
CA SER A 36 -0.78 37.10 18.04
C SER A 36 0.10 37.68 16.93
N GLY A 37 -0.50 38.12 15.82
CA GLY A 37 0.19 38.67 14.65
C GLY A 37 0.73 37.61 13.68
N GLN A 38 0.38 36.33 13.87
CA GLN A 38 0.80 35.27 12.94
C GLN A 38 -0.02 35.34 11.67
N VAL A 39 0.64 35.14 10.53
CA VAL A 39 0.00 35.14 9.22
C VAL A 39 -0.53 33.74 8.92
N HIS A 40 -1.79 33.68 8.51
CA HIS A 40 -2.48 32.45 8.12
C HIS A 40 -2.85 32.47 6.64
N CYS A 41 -2.76 31.31 6.00
CA CYS A 41 -3.20 31.08 4.63
C CYS A 41 -4.29 30.01 4.59
N VAL A 42 -5.21 30.16 3.65
CA VAL A 42 -6.24 29.15 3.36
C VAL A 42 -5.86 28.43 2.08
N SER A 43 -5.77 27.11 2.11
CA SER A 43 -5.49 26.31 0.90
C SER A 43 -6.65 26.40 -0.11
N PRO A 44 -6.37 26.41 -1.42
CA PRO A 44 -7.40 26.35 -2.44
C PRO A 44 -8.02 24.96 -2.52
N LEU A 45 -9.01 24.78 -3.40
CA LEU A 45 -9.50 23.46 -3.78
C LEU A 45 -8.40 22.66 -4.52
N LEU A 46 -8.15 21.45 -4.05
CA LEU A 46 -7.02 20.62 -4.43
C LEU A 46 -7.46 19.42 -5.27
N TYR A 47 -6.54 19.01 -6.13
CA TYR A 47 -6.63 17.81 -6.95
C TYR A 47 -5.32 17.01 -6.83
N GLU A 48 -4.51 17.27 -5.80
CA GLU A 48 -3.17 16.72 -5.63
C GLU A 48 -2.85 16.60 -4.14
N SER A 49 -1.89 15.71 -3.84
CA SER A 49 -1.23 15.54 -2.55
C SER A 49 0.26 15.91 -2.67
N GLY A 50 0.96 15.99 -1.54
CA GLY A 50 2.39 16.33 -1.47
C GLY A 50 2.66 17.79 -1.10
N ARG A 51 3.92 18.22 -1.23
CA ARG A 51 4.34 19.59 -0.88
C ARG A 51 3.92 20.58 -1.97
N ILE A 52 2.97 21.45 -1.64
CA ILE A 52 2.46 22.49 -2.54
C ILE A 52 3.20 23.81 -2.26
N PRO A 53 3.91 24.38 -3.23
CA PRO A 53 4.54 25.69 -3.08
C PRO A 53 3.49 26.80 -3.09
N PHE A 54 3.70 27.80 -2.24
CA PHE A 54 2.87 29.00 -2.18
C PHE A 54 3.71 30.24 -1.94
N THR A 55 3.15 31.39 -2.28
CA THR A 55 3.73 32.72 -2.04
C THR A 55 2.75 33.59 -1.29
N VAL A 56 3.23 34.52 -0.46
CA VAL A 56 2.39 35.36 0.39
C VAL A 56 2.64 36.83 0.12
N SER A 57 1.54 37.57 0.00
CA SER A 57 1.48 39.02 -0.08
C SER A 57 0.85 39.57 1.20
N LEU A 58 1.43 40.65 1.73
CA LEU A 58 0.90 41.41 2.86
C LEU A 58 0.37 42.79 2.43
N ASP A 59 0.40 43.08 1.13
CA ASP A 59 0.07 44.37 0.51
C ASP A 59 -1.10 44.24 -0.48
N ASN A 60 -2.04 43.32 -0.20
CA ASN A 60 -3.23 43.03 -1.01
C ASN A 60 -2.90 42.60 -2.45
N GLY A 61 -1.92 41.71 -2.60
CA GLY A 61 -1.57 41.08 -3.87
C GLY A 61 -0.69 41.93 -4.80
N ARG A 62 -0.15 43.06 -4.34
CA ARG A 62 0.74 43.91 -5.17
C ARG A 62 2.12 43.30 -5.32
N SER A 63 2.64 42.68 -4.27
CA SER A 63 3.91 41.94 -4.28
C SER A 63 3.83 40.65 -3.47
N PHE A 64 4.65 39.66 -3.83
CA PHE A 64 4.70 38.35 -3.16
C PHE A 64 6.14 38.03 -2.71
N PRO A 65 6.69 38.79 -1.74
CA PRO A 65 8.09 38.65 -1.34
C PRO A 65 8.36 37.40 -0.47
N HIS A 66 7.32 36.76 0.06
CA HIS A 66 7.43 35.59 0.92
C HIS A 66 7.02 34.31 0.16
N ALA A 67 7.71 33.22 0.41
CA ALA A 67 7.44 31.91 -0.18
C ALA A 67 7.56 30.80 0.87
N GLY A 68 6.83 29.71 0.65
CA GLY A 68 6.85 28.54 1.51
C GLY A 68 6.27 27.31 0.80
N THR A 69 6.18 26.21 1.54
CA THR A 69 5.52 24.98 1.09
C THR A 69 4.56 24.50 2.16
N TRP A 70 3.45 23.91 1.73
CA TRP A 70 2.44 23.33 2.61
C TRP A 70 2.19 21.88 2.19
N LEU A 71 1.98 20.97 3.15
CA LEU A 71 1.75 19.55 2.87
C LEU A 71 0.26 19.26 2.65
N ALA A 72 -0.11 18.93 1.42
CA ALA A 72 -1.43 18.41 1.10
C ALA A 72 -1.49 16.90 1.28
N VAL A 73 -2.51 16.40 1.94
CA VAL A 73 -2.64 14.99 2.30
C VAL A 73 -3.90 14.39 1.70
N HIS A 74 -3.89 13.07 1.51
CA HIS A 74 -5.07 12.33 1.07
C HIS A 74 -6.24 12.55 2.04
N PRO A 75 -7.49 12.75 1.58
CA PRO A 75 -8.64 13.05 2.45
C PRO A 75 -8.80 12.08 3.62
N ASN A 76 -8.70 10.76 3.36
CA ASN A 76 -8.81 9.72 4.41
C ASN A 76 -7.71 9.79 5.49
N LYS A 77 -6.63 10.54 5.27
CA LYS A 77 -5.51 10.71 6.21
C LYS A 77 -5.55 12.02 6.99
N VAL A 78 -6.52 12.89 6.70
CA VAL A 78 -6.71 14.13 7.47
C VAL A 78 -7.16 13.76 8.88
N SER A 79 -6.58 14.41 9.89
CA SER A 79 -6.95 14.20 11.30
C SER A 79 -8.45 14.33 11.52
N GLU A 80 -9.01 13.46 12.37
CA GLU A 80 -10.42 13.47 12.72
C GLU A 80 -10.86 14.82 13.34
N THR A 81 -9.95 15.55 13.99
CA THR A 81 -10.24 16.87 14.57
C THR A 81 -10.32 17.99 13.53
N GLU A 82 -9.95 17.73 12.28
CA GLU A 82 -9.80 18.74 11.23
C GLU A 82 -10.77 18.53 10.06
N LYS A 83 -11.68 17.56 10.18
CA LYS A 83 -12.68 17.21 9.18
C LYS A 83 -14.06 17.05 9.80
N SER A 84 -15.08 16.94 8.96
CA SER A 84 -16.44 16.60 9.39
C SER A 84 -16.73 15.12 9.14
N HIS A 85 -17.66 14.56 9.92
CA HIS A 85 -17.86 13.11 10.03
C HIS A 85 -19.28 12.71 9.69
N LEU A 86 -19.41 11.74 8.80
CA LEU A 86 -20.67 11.08 8.52
C LEU A 86 -20.97 10.08 9.65
N VAL A 87 -21.99 10.36 10.47
CA VAL A 87 -22.41 9.43 11.52
C VAL A 87 -23.00 8.18 10.85
N ASN A 88 -22.38 7.02 11.09
CA ASN A 88 -22.67 5.75 10.41
C ASN A 88 -22.57 5.90 8.88
N GLU A 89 -21.37 6.10 8.39
CA GLU A 89 -21.06 6.30 6.96
C GLU A 89 -21.68 5.23 6.05
N THR A 90 -21.70 3.96 6.47
CA THR A 90 -22.38 2.89 5.73
C THR A 90 -23.85 3.23 5.47
N ARG A 91 -24.58 3.80 6.43
CA ARG A 91 -25.97 4.21 6.24
C ARG A 91 -26.13 5.29 5.16
N TRP A 92 -25.16 6.20 5.03
CA TRP A 92 -25.18 7.22 3.97
C TRP A 92 -25.02 6.58 2.59
N GLN A 93 -24.11 5.61 2.49
CA GLN A 93 -23.78 4.92 1.25
C GLN A 93 -24.79 3.84 0.84
N TYR A 94 -25.67 3.43 1.74
CA TYR A 94 -26.74 2.46 1.45
C TYR A 94 -28.14 3.10 1.49
N TYR A 95 -28.24 4.40 1.70
CA TYR A 95 -29.54 5.05 1.89
C TYR A 95 -30.45 4.88 0.67
N GLY A 96 -31.66 4.36 0.87
CA GLY A 96 -32.60 4.04 -0.20
C GLY A 96 -32.57 2.57 -0.64
N THR A 97 -31.57 1.79 -0.20
CA THR A 97 -31.59 0.33 -0.32
C THR A 97 -32.50 -0.32 0.73
N GLU A 98 -32.81 -1.60 0.58
CA GLU A 98 -33.66 -2.34 1.51
C GLU A 98 -33.18 -2.20 2.97
N GLY A 99 -34.09 -1.81 3.86
CA GLY A 99 -33.78 -1.64 5.29
C GLY A 99 -33.04 -0.35 5.65
N THR A 100 -32.68 0.52 4.69
CA THR A 100 -31.87 1.72 4.96
C THR A 100 -32.63 3.02 4.66
N THR A 101 -33.35 3.55 5.65
CA THR A 101 -34.11 4.82 5.58
C THR A 101 -33.92 5.66 6.86
N GLY A 102 -34.49 6.87 6.91
CA GLY A 102 -34.56 7.70 8.12
C GLY A 102 -33.58 8.88 8.13
N ASN A 103 -33.19 9.35 9.31
CA ASN A 103 -32.33 10.53 9.41
C ASN A 103 -30.85 10.18 9.25
N LEU A 104 -30.12 11.02 8.52
CA LEU A 104 -28.66 11.03 8.45
C LEU A 104 -28.12 12.16 9.31
N SER A 105 -26.91 12.01 9.85
CA SER A 105 -26.33 12.97 10.78
C SER A 105 -24.84 13.19 10.54
N LEU A 106 -24.42 14.45 10.68
CA LEU A 106 -23.07 14.95 10.43
C LEU A 106 -22.55 15.59 11.72
N THR A 107 -21.29 15.34 12.09
CA THR A 107 -20.62 15.98 13.24
C THR A 107 -19.31 16.66 12.83
N TRP A 108 -18.89 17.68 13.58
CA TRP A 108 -17.59 18.34 13.38
C TRP A 108 -17.16 19.08 14.65
N ASP A 109 -15.86 19.38 14.76
CA ASP A 109 -15.33 20.26 15.80
C ASP A 109 -15.61 21.73 15.45
N THR A 110 -16.33 22.43 16.32
CA THR A 110 -16.69 23.85 16.11
C THR A 110 -15.48 24.77 16.18
N SER A 111 -14.39 24.36 16.84
CA SER A 111 -13.15 25.13 16.93
C SER A 111 -12.34 25.09 15.62
N ALA A 112 -12.46 24.02 14.83
CA ALA A 112 -11.79 23.88 13.55
C ALA A 112 -12.34 24.83 12.46
N LEU A 113 -13.55 25.34 12.66
CA LEU A 113 -14.16 26.38 11.83
C LEU A 113 -14.87 27.41 12.74
N PRO A 114 -14.16 28.45 13.21
CA PRO A 114 -14.67 29.40 14.20
C PRO A 114 -15.65 30.42 13.58
N ALA A 115 -16.79 29.92 13.09
CA ALA A 115 -17.89 30.70 12.54
C ALA A 115 -19.08 30.72 13.52
N GLN A 116 -19.83 31.82 13.57
CA GLN A 116 -21.08 31.90 14.35
C GLN A 116 -22.21 31.09 13.72
N ALA A 117 -22.32 31.16 12.40
CA ALA A 117 -23.29 30.42 11.61
C ALA A 117 -22.60 29.75 10.41
N VAL A 118 -22.98 28.53 10.10
CA VAL A 118 -22.39 27.71 9.04
C VAL A 118 -23.41 27.36 7.95
N THR A 119 -22.89 27.11 6.75
CA THR A 119 -23.61 26.55 5.62
C THR A 119 -23.02 25.19 5.30
N ILE A 120 -23.89 24.20 5.13
CA ILE A 120 -23.52 22.82 4.77
C ILE A 120 -23.90 22.62 3.32
N GLU A 121 -22.94 22.23 2.50
CA GLU A 121 -23.06 22.17 1.04
C GLU A 121 -22.71 20.77 0.53
N LEU A 122 -23.39 20.34 -0.53
CA LEU A 122 -22.99 19.17 -1.28
C LEU A 122 -22.14 19.58 -2.49
N TRP A 123 -20.98 18.92 -2.62
CA TRP A 123 -20.09 19.03 -3.76
C TRP A 123 -19.96 17.67 -4.43
N GLY A 124 -20.17 17.63 -5.74
CA GLY A 124 -20.01 16.43 -6.56
C GLY A 124 -18.68 16.44 -7.30
N TYR A 125 -18.12 15.25 -7.50
CA TYR A 125 -16.91 15.05 -8.31
C TYR A 125 -17.24 14.36 -9.62
N GLU A 126 -16.60 14.80 -10.70
CA GLU A 126 -16.73 14.23 -12.04
C GLU A 126 -15.40 14.34 -12.80
N GLU A 127 -15.23 13.47 -13.80
CA GLU A 127 -14.14 13.55 -14.77
C GLU A 127 -14.73 13.65 -16.17
N MET A 128 -14.35 14.70 -16.90
CA MET A 128 -14.96 15.09 -18.16
C MET A 128 -13.93 15.07 -19.30
N GLY A 129 -14.42 14.96 -20.53
CA GLY A 129 -13.58 14.88 -21.73
C GLY A 129 -13.33 13.43 -22.13
N ARG A 130 -12.50 13.24 -23.16
CA ARG A 130 -12.19 11.91 -23.68
C ARG A 130 -11.14 11.22 -22.79
N PRO A 131 -11.37 10.00 -22.27
CA PRO A 131 -10.38 9.27 -21.48
C PRO A 131 -9.03 9.14 -22.19
N TYR A 132 -7.96 9.23 -21.40
CA TYR A 132 -6.55 9.22 -21.83
C TYR A 132 -6.18 10.23 -22.93
N SER A 133 -6.89 11.36 -22.99
CA SER A 133 -6.57 12.49 -23.87
C SER A 133 -6.16 13.72 -23.07
N GLY A 134 -5.57 14.72 -23.74
CA GLY A 134 -5.26 16.01 -23.12
C GLY A 134 -6.49 16.84 -22.70
N GLU A 135 -7.69 16.42 -23.10
CA GLU A 135 -8.96 17.05 -22.70
C GLU A 135 -9.59 16.39 -21.46
N TRP A 136 -9.03 15.27 -20.98
CA TRP A 136 -9.53 14.58 -19.80
C TRP A 136 -9.18 15.36 -18.54
N THR A 137 -10.20 15.87 -17.86
CA THR A 137 -10.01 16.78 -16.72
C THR A 137 -10.92 16.42 -15.56
N ALA A 138 -10.37 16.54 -14.35
CA ALA A 138 -11.11 16.39 -13.11
C ALA A 138 -11.82 17.69 -12.71
N LYS A 139 -13.03 17.58 -12.15
CA LYS A 139 -13.82 18.73 -11.72
C LYS A 139 -14.65 18.43 -10.48
N TRP A 140 -14.52 19.35 -9.52
CA TRP A 140 -15.43 19.52 -8.40
C TRP A 140 -16.49 20.58 -8.73
N SER A 141 -17.76 20.21 -8.54
CA SER A 141 -18.94 21.02 -8.81
C SER A 141 -19.75 21.21 -7.54
N TYR A 142 -20.00 22.47 -7.15
CA TYR A 142 -21.00 22.79 -6.14
C TYR A 142 -22.38 22.43 -6.67
N LEU A 143 -23.17 21.71 -5.86
CA LEU A 143 -24.52 21.30 -6.26
C LEU A 143 -25.59 22.18 -5.59
N TYR A 144 -25.70 22.12 -4.26
CA TYR A 144 -26.70 22.87 -3.49
C TYR A 144 -26.38 22.86 -1.98
N PRO A 145 -27.00 23.74 -1.16
CA PRO A 145 -26.85 23.69 0.28
C PRO A 145 -27.85 22.68 0.88
N LEU A 146 -27.41 21.88 1.85
CA LEU A 146 -28.30 21.11 2.71
C LEU A 146 -28.95 21.99 3.78
N ALA A 147 -28.19 22.95 4.30
CA ALA A 147 -28.66 23.95 5.23
C ALA A 147 -27.78 25.21 5.13
N SER A 148 -28.38 26.37 5.35
CA SER A 148 -27.67 27.66 5.31
C SER A 148 -28.00 28.48 6.55
N ASN A 149 -27.03 29.27 7.02
CA ASN A 149 -27.19 30.16 8.16
C ASN A 149 -27.67 29.45 9.44
N ILE A 150 -27.21 28.22 9.67
CA ILE A 150 -27.49 27.47 10.90
C ILE A 150 -26.44 27.79 11.95
N SER A 151 -26.81 27.76 13.24
CA SER A 151 -25.86 27.94 14.33
C SER A 151 -24.75 26.88 14.27
N ASN A 152 -23.50 27.27 14.52
CA ASN A 152 -22.37 26.35 14.55
C ASN A 152 -22.37 25.49 15.83
N SER A 153 -23.18 24.43 15.83
CA SER A 153 -23.37 23.51 16.97
C SER A 153 -22.46 22.28 16.94
N GLY A 154 -21.70 22.05 15.87
CA GLY A 154 -20.89 20.84 15.68
C GLY A 154 -21.71 19.60 15.30
N PHE A 155 -23.01 19.76 15.04
CA PHE A 155 -23.93 18.67 14.70
C PHE A 155 -25.04 19.14 13.76
N PHE A 156 -25.35 18.32 12.77
CA PHE A 156 -26.48 18.53 11.85
C PHE A 156 -27.17 17.20 11.54
N THR A 157 -28.50 17.23 11.42
CA THR A 157 -29.31 16.06 11.08
C THR A 157 -30.40 16.45 10.08
N PHE A 158 -30.69 15.57 9.13
CA PHE A 158 -31.74 15.77 8.15
C PHE A 158 -32.27 14.42 7.63
N THR A 159 -33.45 14.44 7.00
CA THR A 159 -33.99 13.29 6.28
C THR A 159 -33.71 13.49 4.79
N PRO A 160 -32.97 12.59 4.12
CA PRO A 160 -32.63 12.75 2.71
C PRO A 160 -33.84 12.66 1.77
N GLU A 161 -33.99 13.68 0.92
CA GLU A 161 -34.89 13.70 -0.22
C GLU A 161 -34.13 13.46 -1.53
N PRO A 162 -34.73 12.82 -2.55
CA PRO A 162 -34.12 12.69 -3.87
C PRO A 162 -33.70 14.04 -4.43
N ALA A 163 -32.50 14.12 -5.02
CA ALA A 163 -32.05 15.37 -5.63
C ALA A 163 -32.89 15.75 -6.86
N SER A 164 -32.91 17.04 -7.19
CA SER A 164 -33.51 17.51 -8.45
C SER A 164 -32.85 16.83 -9.66
N PRO A 165 -33.57 16.55 -10.76
CA PRO A 165 -33.02 15.82 -11.92
C PRO A 165 -31.67 16.33 -12.44
N LYS A 166 -31.46 17.65 -12.45
CA LYS A 166 -30.21 18.30 -12.87
C LYS A 166 -28.99 17.98 -12.01
N HIS A 167 -29.15 17.39 -10.82
CA HIS A 167 -28.04 17.04 -9.93
C HIS A 167 -27.89 15.53 -9.78
N GLN A 168 -28.84 14.72 -10.25
CA GLN A 168 -28.79 13.28 -10.02
C GLN A 168 -27.62 12.60 -10.75
N GLU A 169 -26.90 13.26 -11.67
CA GLU A 169 -25.75 12.70 -12.35
C GLU A 169 -24.53 12.44 -11.44
N TRP A 170 -24.39 13.18 -10.34
CA TRP A 170 -23.28 13.01 -9.39
C TRP A 170 -23.51 11.82 -8.46
N LYS A 171 -22.58 10.86 -8.49
CA LYS A 171 -22.67 9.60 -7.72
C LYS A 171 -21.63 9.49 -6.60
N VAL A 172 -20.61 10.34 -6.64
CA VAL A 172 -19.58 10.50 -5.60
C VAL A 172 -19.40 11.98 -5.31
N GLY A 173 -19.12 12.29 -4.06
CA GLY A 173 -18.85 13.64 -3.63
C GLY A 173 -18.58 13.71 -2.13
N ALA A 174 -18.63 14.92 -1.61
CA ALA A 174 -18.42 15.18 -0.20
C ALA A 174 -19.27 16.35 0.27
N LEU A 175 -19.53 16.39 1.59
CA LEU A 175 -20.14 17.54 2.22
C LEU A 175 -19.06 18.54 2.65
N ARG A 176 -19.34 19.82 2.42
CA ARG A 176 -18.50 20.94 2.80
C ARG A 176 -19.21 21.84 3.78
N ILE A 177 -18.53 22.22 4.87
CA ILE A 177 -19.03 23.17 5.86
C ILE A 177 -18.21 24.45 5.76
N THR A 178 -18.89 25.59 5.57
CA THR A 178 -18.27 26.91 5.46
C THR A 178 -18.96 27.94 6.36
N ASP A 179 -18.28 29.04 6.68
CA ASP A 179 -18.91 30.20 7.30
C ASP A 179 -20.01 30.77 6.39
N SER A 180 -21.20 31.05 6.96
CA SER A 180 -22.36 31.59 6.22
C SER A 180 -22.19 33.03 5.71
N ARG A 181 -21.12 33.72 6.09
CA ARG A 181 -20.72 34.99 5.46
C ARG A 181 -20.25 34.80 4.02
N ASN A 182 -19.79 33.60 3.66
CA ASN A 182 -19.47 33.25 2.28
C ASN A 182 -20.77 32.94 1.52
N TYR A 183 -20.81 33.24 0.22
CA TYR A 183 -21.95 32.84 -0.59
C TYR A 183 -21.88 31.33 -0.90
N PRO A 184 -23.02 30.64 -1.05
CA PRO A 184 -23.03 29.21 -1.32
C PRO A 184 -22.22 28.85 -2.57
N GLY A 185 -21.36 27.84 -2.44
CA GLY A 185 -20.49 27.37 -3.53
C GLY A 185 -19.24 28.20 -3.77
N GLN A 186 -18.96 29.23 -2.96
CA GLN A 186 -17.75 30.03 -3.06
C GLN A 186 -16.49 29.14 -2.95
N LYS A 187 -15.58 29.23 -3.93
CA LYS A 187 -14.34 28.45 -3.96
C LYS A 187 -13.26 29.08 -3.08
N ASP A 188 -12.28 28.27 -2.70
CA ASP A 188 -11.03 28.69 -2.08
C ASP A 188 -11.20 29.50 -0.77
N VAL A 189 -12.19 29.09 0.04
CA VAL A 189 -12.50 29.62 1.38
C VAL A 189 -12.23 28.57 2.45
N GLN A 190 -12.08 29.01 3.71
CA GLN A 190 -11.90 28.12 4.84
C GLN A 190 -13.10 27.17 4.94
N ALA A 191 -12.82 25.87 5.03
CA ALA A 191 -13.86 24.86 4.96
C ALA A 191 -13.46 23.56 5.68
N LEU A 192 -14.45 22.89 6.27
CA LEU A 192 -14.35 21.50 6.68
C LEU A 192 -15.01 20.62 5.63
N TRP A 193 -14.45 19.43 5.41
CA TRP A 193 -14.97 18.47 4.45
C TRP A 193 -15.19 17.12 5.12
N THR A 194 -16.18 16.37 4.65
CA THR A 194 -16.25 14.94 4.92
C THR A 194 -15.25 14.19 4.07
N ASN A 195 -15.01 12.92 4.36
CA ASN A 195 -14.47 12.02 3.35
C ASN A 195 -15.44 11.92 2.15
N ASP A 196 -14.87 11.60 1.01
CA ASP A 196 -15.56 11.13 -0.19
C ASP A 196 -16.37 9.88 0.11
N HIS A 197 -17.58 9.83 -0.44
CA HIS A 197 -18.49 8.71 -0.26
C HIS A 197 -19.45 8.58 -1.44
N ALA A 198 -20.00 7.37 -1.60
CA ALA A 198 -21.11 7.14 -2.52
C ALA A 198 -22.34 7.96 -2.12
N LEU A 199 -22.90 8.70 -3.07
CA LEU A 199 -24.02 9.61 -2.87
C LEU A 199 -25.39 8.90 -2.99
N ALA A 200 -25.52 7.68 -2.44
CA ALA A 200 -26.78 6.90 -2.50
C ALA A 200 -27.99 7.68 -1.98
N TRP A 201 -27.82 8.39 -0.86
CA TRP A 201 -28.85 9.23 -0.24
C TRP A 201 -29.37 10.37 -1.13
N HIS A 202 -28.58 10.79 -2.11
CA HIS A 202 -28.86 11.88 -3.04
C HIS A 202 -29.55 11.39 -4.33
N LEU A 203 -29.51 10.09 -4.63
CA LEU A 203 -30.05 9.53 -5.86
C LEU A 203 -31.57 9.69 -6.00
N GLY A 204 -32.04 9.57 -7.25
CA GLY A 204 -33.42 9.77 -7.67
C GLY A 204 -34.42 8.78 -7.07
N SER A 205 -35.71 9.00 -7.35
CA SER A 205 -36.78 8.08 -6.91
C SER A 205 -36.67 6.71 -7.58
N ASP A 206 -36.13 6.64 -8.81
CA ASP A 206 -35.83 5.40 -9.53
C ASP A 206 -34.91 4.47 -8.75
N PHE A 207 -33.84 5.00 -8.15
CA PHE A 207 -32.96 4.23 -7.26
C PHE A 207 -33.67 3.77 -5.99
N ARG A 208 -34.58 4.59 -5.42
CA ARG A 208 -35.31 4.23 -4.19
C ARG A 208 -36.43 3.23 -4.43
N GLU A 209 -37.00 3.22 -5.62
CA GLU A 209 -38.05 2.30 -6.05
C GLU A 209 -37.49 0.91 -6.31
N ASP A 210 -36.38 0.82 -7.06
CA ASP A 210 -35.68 -0.43 -7.34
C ASP A 210 -34.15 -0.24 -7.37
N PRO A 211 -33.49 -0.25 -6.20
CA PRO A 211 -32.05 0.00 -6.09
C PRO A 211 -31.23 -1.06 -6.81
N VAL A 212 -31.72 -2.30 -6.88
CA VAL A 212 -31.02 -3.43 -7.51
C VAL A 212 -31.05 -3.27 -9.04
N ALA A 213 -32.22 -3.01 -9.63
CA ALA A 213 -32.31 -2.78 -11.08
C ALA A 213 -31.51 -1.55 -11.51
N TRP A 214 -31.56 -0.48 -10.72
CA TRP A 214 -30.77 0.73 -10.94
C TRP A 214 -29.26 0.42 -10.93
N ALA A 215 -28.78 -0.29 -9.91
CA ALA A 215 -27.37 -0.66 -9.77
C ALA A 215 -26.90 -1.60 -10.89
N LEU A 216 -27.73 -2.56 -11.33
CA LEU A 216 -27.43 -3.42 -12.48
C LEU A 216 -27.25 -2.61 -13.78
N ALA A 217 -28.06 -1.58 -13.99
CA ALA A 217 -27.92 -0.69 -15.14
C ALA A 217 -26.58 0.09 -15.09
N GLN A 218 -26.20 0.62 -13.92
CA GLN A 218 -24.91 1.30 -13.76
C GLN A 218 -23.72 0.36 -13.92
N CYS A 219 -23.79 -0.84 -13.35
CA CYS A 219 -22.76 -1.88 -13.53
C CYS A 219 -22.58 -2.22 -15.01
N GLY A 220 -23.67 -2.28 -15.78
CA GLY A 220 -23.62 -2.48 -17.22
C GLY A 220 -23.03 -1.29 -18.00
N ALA A 221 -23.34 -0.06 -17.62
CA ALA A 221 -22.77 1.13 -18.24
C ALA A 221 -21.26 1.24 -17.97
N TRP A 222 -20.83 0.92 -16.75
CA TRP A 222 -19.41 0.85 -16.39
C TRP A 222 -18.67 -0.21 -17.21
N GLU A 223 -19.24 -1.40 -17.38
CA GLU A 223 -18.61 -2.46 -18.18
C GLU A 223 -18.43 -2.03 -19.66
N GLN A 224 -19.40 -1.32 -20.23
CA GLN A 224 -19.30 -0.76 -21.58
C GLN A 224 -18.25 0.36 -21.70
N LEU A 225 -18.04 1.11 -20.62
CA LEU A 225 -16.95 2.10 -20.57
C LEU A 225 -15.60 1.38 -20.52
N GLU A 226 -15.45 0.35 -19.69
CA GLU A 226 -14.22 -0.45 -19.60
C GLU A 226 -13.83 -1.07 -20.95
N ASP A 227 -14.79 -1.46 -21.80
CA ASP A 227 -14.53 -1.92 -23.18
C ASP A 227 -13.88 -0.88 -24.09
N GLN A 228 -14.01 0.41 -23.75
CA GLN A 228 -13.47 1.53 -24.54
C GLN A 228 -12.16 2.08 -23.97
N LEU A 229 -11.80 1.68 -22.75
CA LEU A 229 -10.59 2.14 -22.07
C LEU A 229 -9.41 1.22 -22.38
N PRO A 230 -8.17 1.76 -22.39
CA PRO A 230 -6.99 0.93 -22.54
C PRO A 230 -6.84 -0.05 -21.38
N ASP A 231 -6.24 -1.19 -21.71
CA ASP A 231 -5.75 -2.16 -20.74
C ASP A 231 -4.55 -1.58 -19.98
N PHE A 232 -4.55 -1.75 -18.67
CA PHE A 232 -3.54 -1.24 -17.74
C PHE A 232 -2.83 -2.35 -16.96
N LEU A 233 -3.26 -3.61 -17.11
CA LEU A 233 -2.82 -4.71 -16.26
C LEU A 233 -1.32 -5.03 -16.43
N GLU A 234 -0.77 -4.87 -17.63
CA GLU A 234 0.64 -5.18 -17.92
C GLU A 234 1.65 -4.24 -17.22
N GLU A 235 1.23 -3.06 -16.75
CA GLU A 235 2.12 -2.11 -16.04
C GLU A 235 2.10 -2.31 -14.51
N LEU A 236 1.26 -3.20 -13.99
CA LEU A 236 1.11 -3.39 -12.55
C LEU A 236 2.12 -4.40 -11.99
N PRO A 237 2.65 -4.16 -10.78
CA PRO A 237 3.49 -5.15 -10.12
C PRO A 237 2.65 -6.36 -9.68
N ASP A 238 3.21 -7.55 -9.82
CA ASP A 238 2.58 -8.77 -9.30
C ASP A 238 2.47 -8.75 -7.79
N CYS A 239 1.37 -9.27 -7.28
CA CYS A 239 1.19 -9.49 -5.86
C CYS A 239 2.18 -10.54 -5.35
N PRO A 240 2.77 -10.31 -4.17
CA PRO A 240 3.50 -11.33 -3.45
C PRO A 240 2.65 -12.60 -3.25
N CYS A 241 3.26 -13.78 -3.35
CA CYS A 241 2.52 -15.03 -3.24
C CYS A 241 2.00 -15.33 -1.83
N THR A 242 2.55 -14.68 -0.80
CA THR A 242 2.21 -14.89 0.60
C THR A 242 2.15 -13.58 1.38
N LEU A 243 1.37 -13.56 2.46
CA LEU A 243 1.33 -12.42 3.37
C LEU A 243 2.71 -12.09 3.98
N ALA A 244 3.55 -13.11 4.22
CA ALA A 244 4.91 -12.90 4.73
C ALA A 244 5.79 -12.15 3.72
N GLN A 245 5.74 -12.53 2.44
CA GLN A 245 6.43 -11.80 1.38
C GLN A 245 5.87 -10.37 1.24
N ALA A 246 4.54 -10.21 1.30
CA ALA A 246 3.89 -8.90 1.19
C ALA A 246 4.34 -7.90 2.28
N ARG A 247 4.47 -8.37 3.52
CA ARG A 247 4.95 -7.54 4.64
C ARG A 247 6.46 -7.32 4.61
N ALA A 248 7.23 -8.20 3.97
CA ALA A 248 8.68 -8.09 3.88
C ALA A 248 9.16 -7.23 2.70
N ASP A 249 8.37 -7.13 1.61
CA ASP A 249 8.65 -6.37 0.38
C ASP A 249 8.26 -4.88 0.53
N SER A 250 8.87 -4.22 1.50
CA SER A 250 8.63 -2.82 1.83
C SER A 250 9.26 -1.82 0.84
N GLY A 251 9.75 -2.28 -0.31
CA GLY A 251 10.23 -1.42 -1.39
C GLY A 251 9.14 -1.13 -2.43
N ARG A 252 8.18 -2.05 -2.60
CA ARG A 252 7.13 -1.97 -3.63
C ARG A 252 5.74 -1.88 -3.05
N PHE A 253 5.53 -2.43 -1.84
CA PHE A 253 4.22 -2.54 -1.22
C PHE A 253 4.19 -1.85 0.14
N HIS A 254 3.04 -1.27 0.47
CA HIS A 254 2.77 -0.68 1.77
C HIS A 254 1.37 -1.07 2.23
N THR A 255 1.18 -1.21 3.53
CA THR A 255 -0.10 -1.59 4.16
C THR A 255 -1.24 -0.70 3.69
N ASP A 256 -2.38 -1.34 3.39
CA ASP A 256 -3.64 -0.67 3.09
C ASP A 256 -4.33 -0.22 4.38
N TYR A 257 -4.67 1.07 4.48
CA TYR A 257 -5.27 1.62 5.70
C TYR A 257 -6.71 1.10 5.95
N GLY A 258 -7.40 0.62 4.92
CA GLY A 258 -8.74 0.02 5.00
C GLY A 258 -8.73 -1.48 5.35
N CYS A 259 -7.58 -2.14 5.33
CA CYS A 259 -7.45 -3.57 5.66
C CYS A 259 -6.07 -3.87 6.26
N ASP A 260 -5.92 -3.57 7.55
CA ASP A 260 -4.69 -3.67 8.32
C ASP A 260 -4.92 -4.55 9.57
N ILE A 261 -4.29 -5.73 9.60
CA ILE A 261 -4.37 -6.67 10.75
C ILE A 261 -3.83 -6.07 12.04
N GLU A 262 -2.85 -5.16 11.97
CA GLU A 262 -2.26 -4.51 13.14
C GLU A 262 -3.22 -3.48 13.77
N GLN A 263 -4.12 -2.90 12.98
CA GLN A 263 -5.14 -1.95 13.44
C GLN A 263 -6.51 -2.60 13.69
N GLY A 264 -6.67 -3.88 13.32
CA GLY A 264 -7.95 -4.58 13.43
C GLY A 264 -9.00 -4.05 12.45
N SER A 265 -8.59 -3.50 11.31
CA SER A 265 -9.49 -2.92 10.32
C SER A 265 -10.43 -3.95 9.71
N VAL A 266 -11.64 -3.51 9.34
CA VAL A 266 -12.61 -4.35 8.62
C VAL A 266 -12.37 -4.20 7.12
N CYS A 267 -11.86 -5.26 6.49
CA CYS A 267 -11.59 -5.36 5.06
C CYS A 267 -12.89 -5.38 4.24
N THR A 268 -13.58 -4.23 4.18
CA THR A 268 -14.97 -4.09 3.72
C THR A 268 -15.17 -4.56 2.29
N TYR A 269 -14.21 -4.27 1.40
CA TYR A 269 -14.26 -4.64 -0.01
C TYR A 269 -13.63 -6.02 -0.31
N HIS A 270 -13.02 -6.66 0.70
CA HIS A 270 -12.34 -7.95 0.57
C HIS A 270 -12.71 -8.88 1.73
N PRO A 271 -13.98 -9.33 1.82
CA PRO A 271 -14.43 -10.14 2.95
C PRO A 271 -13.64 -11.46 3.06
N GLY A 272 -13.10 -11.75 4.23
CA GLY A 272 -12.23 -12.91 4.47
C GLY A 272 -10.73 -12.61 4.36
N ALA A 273 -10.35 -11.42 3.87
CA ALA A 273 -9.00 -10.90 4.08
C ALA A 273 -8.82 -10.46 5.54
N VAL A 274 -7.59 -10.56 6.03
CA VAL A 274 -7.18 -9.94 7.31
C VAL A 274 -6.19 -8.80 7.11
N HIS A 275 -5.53 -8.75 5.97
CA HIS A 275 -4.55 -7.72 5.65
C HIS A 275 -4.46 -7.55 4.13
N CYS A 276 -4.36 -6.31 3.67
CA CYS A 276 -4.05 -5.97 2.30
C CYS A 276 -2.83 -5.05 2.24
N VAL A 277 -2.08 -5.13 1.15
CA VAL A 277 -1.05 -4.17 0.79
C VAL A 277 -1.37 -3.56 -0.56
N ARG A 278 -0.96 -2.31 -0.78
CA ARG A 278 -1.06 -1.63 -2.07
C ARG A 278 0.32 -1.45 -2.66
N SER A 279 0.44 -1.55 -3.98
CA SER A 279 1.59 -1.01 -4.69
C SER A 279 1.73 0.46 -4.35
N VAL A 280 2.94 0.92 -4.09
CA VAL A 280 3.16 2.30 -3.65
C VAL A 280 3.12 3.29 -4.82
N GLN A 281 3.62 2.84 -5.97
CA GLN A 281 3.71 3.64 -7.19
C GLN A 281 2.54 3.31 -8.12
N ALA A 282 1.90 4.35 -8.66
CA ALA A 282 0.95 4.17 -9.74
C ALA A 282 1.66 3.81 -11.05
N SER A 283 0.99 3.05 -11.93
CA SER A 283 1.52 2.69 -13.24
C SER A 283 1.86 3.96 -14.04
N PRO A 284 3.06 4.08 -14.64
CA PRO A 284 3.52 5.31 -15.28
C PRO A 284 2.60 5.83 -16.37
N ARG A 285 2.00 4.97 -17.20
CA ARG A 285 1.14 5.40 -18.31
C ARG A 285 -0.30 5.56 -17.90
N TYR A 286 -0.83 4.63 -17.11
CA TYR A 286 -2.26 4.55 -16.86
C TYR A 286 -2.73 5.16 -15.53
N GLY A 287 -1.82 5.44 -14.59
CA GLY A 287 -2.20 5.90 -13.25
C GLY A 287 -2.91 4.84 -12.38
N ALA A 288 -2.81 3.56 -12.76
CA ALA A 288 -3.41 2.43 -12.09
C ALA A 288 -2.58 1.94 -10.88
N GLY A 289 -3.19 1.15 -10.01
CA GLY A 289 -2.54 0.54 -8.85
C GLY A 289 -2.86 -0.93 -8.68
N GLN A 290 -2.18 -1.58 -7.75
CA GLN A 290 -2.43 -2.98 -7.37
C GLN A 290 -2.72 -3.06 -5.88
N GLN A 291 -3.82 -3.71 -5.51
CA GLN A 291 -4.13 -4.09 -4.14
C GLN A 291 -4.04 -5.62 -4.01
N CYS A 292 -3.35 -6.09 -2.98
CA CYS A 292 -3.08 -7.50 -2.73
C CYS A 292 -3.58 -7.88 -1.34
N CYS A 293 -4.54 -8.79 -1.26
CA CYS A 293 -5.26 -9.12 -0.04
C CYS A 293 -5.06 -10.59 0.33
N TYR A 294 -4.86 -10.84 1.63
CA TYR A 294 -4.48 -12.15 2.14
C TYR A 294 -5.39 -12.60 3.27
N THR A 295 -5.65 -13.90 3.30
CA THR A 295 -6.30 -14.61 4.40
C THR A 295 -5.38 -14.71 5.63
N ALA A 296 -5.94 -15.12 6.77
CA ALA A 296 -5.19 -15.31 8.01
C ALA A 296 -4.06 -16.35 7.93
N ASP A 297 -4.21 -17.38 7.09
CA ASP A 297 -3.16 -18.37 6.80
C ASP A 297 -2.12 -17.88 5.77
N GLY A 298 -2.28 -16.65 5.27
CA GLY A 298 -1.34 -16.00 4.37
C GLY A 298 -1.53 -16.32 2.89
N THR A 299 -2.68 -16.90 2.50
CA THR A 299 -3.04 -17.21 1.12
C THR A 299 -3.56 -15.95 0.42
N GLN A 300 -3.05 -15.65 -0.78
CA GLN A 300 -3.56 -14.56 -1.60
C GLN A 300 -5.00 -14.86 -2.07
N LEU A 301 -5.90 -13.91 -1.88
CA LEU A 301 -7.26 -13.99 -2.41
C LEU A 301 -7.26 -13.59 -3.90
N LEU A 302 -7.85 -14.42 -4.77
CA LEU A 302 -7.98 -14.13 -6.21
C LEU A 302 -9.43 -13.82 -6.60
N THR A 303 -9.63 -12.84 -7.49
CA THR A 303 -10.96 -12.40 -7.95
C THR A 303 -11.68 -13.48 -8.75
N ALA A 304 -10.93 -14.43 -9.30
CA ALA A 304 -11.48 -15.55 -10.04
C ALA A 304 -11.98 -16.71 -9.13
N ASP A 305 -11.75 -16.63 -7.81
CA ASP A 305 -12.24 -17.60 -6.82
C ASP A 305 -13.30 -17.02 -5.89
N SER A 306 -13.26 -15.72 -5.62
CA SER A 306 -14.26 -15.05 -4.79
C SER A 306 -14.41 -13.57 -5.13
N SER A 307 -15.50 -12.97 -4.63
CA SER A 307 -15.70 -11.52 -4.65
C SER A 307 -14.78 -10.74 -3.70
N SER A 308 -13.83 -11.42 -3.06
CA SER A 308 -12.90 -10.84 -2.07
C SER A 308 -11.47 -10.74 -2.60
N GLY A 309 -11.28 -11.02 -3.90
CA GLY A 309 -9.96 -11.12 -4.49
C GLY A 309 -9.14 -9.83 -4.42
N SER A 310 -7.83 -9.99 -4.59
CA SER A 310 -6.86 -8.91 -4.78
C SER A 310 -7.15 -8.18 -6.09
N THR A 311 -7.42 -6.88 -6.07
CA THR A 311 -7.85 -6.15 -7.27
C THR A 311 -6.74 -5.27 -7.84
N PRO A 312 -6.53 -5.28 -9.17
CA PRO A 312 -5.88 -4.16 -9.84
C PRO A 312 -6.87 -3.00 -9.91
N ASP A 313 -6.47 -1.78 -9.58
CA ASP A 313 -7.33 -0.59 -9.55
C ASP A 313 -6.98 0.32 -10.72
N ARG A 314 -7.97 0.77 -11.50
CA ARG A 314 -7.72 1.66 -12.65
C ARG A 314 -7.21 3.03 -12.19
N GLY A 315 -7.76 3.54 -11.09
CA GLY A 315 -7.23 4.73 -10.42
C GLY A 315 -6.47 4.31 -9.17
N HIS A 316 -5.19 4.65 -9.09
CA HIS A 316 -4.43 4.46 -7.87
C HIS A 316 -5.03 5.32 -6.75
N ASP A 317 -5.42 4.74 -5.61
CA ASP A 317 -6.04 5.47 -4.47
C ASP A 317 -5.22 6.70 -4.05
N TRP A 318 -3.89 6.60 -3.99
CA TRP A 318 -3.07 7.75 -3.59
C TRP A 318 -2.83 8.76 -4.73
N GLY A 319 -3.34 8.48 -5.93
CA GLY A 319 -3.10 9.24 -7.14
C GLY A 319 -1.65 9.15 -7.62
N ALA A 320 -1.31 9.94 -8.64
CA ALA A 320 0.07 10.14 -9.06
C ALA A 320 0.24 11.43 -9.90
N PRO A 321 1.40 12.08 -9.88
CA PRO A 321 1.70 13.13 -10.83
C PRO A 321 1.57 12.65 -12.30
N PRO A 322 1.10 13.49 -13.23
CA PRO A 322 0.43 14.78 -13.01
C PRO A 322 -1.02 14.57 -12.50
N PHE A 323 -1.28 14.94 -11.25
CA PHE A 323 -2.52 14.55 -10.53
C PHE A 323 -3.82 15.03 -11.17
N ARG A 324 -3.83 16.19 -11.83
CA ARG A 324 -5.03 16.74 -12.50
C ARG A 324 -5.40 16.04 -13.81
N THR A 325 -4.63 15.04 -14.21
CA THR A 325 -4.88 14.23 -15.40
C THR A 325 -5.45 12.91 -14.94
N PRO A 326 -6.76 12.67 -15.07
CA PRO A 326 -7.31 11.41 -14.65
C PRO A 326 -6.70 10.18 -15.35
N PRO A 327 -6.78 8.98 -14.75
CA PRO A 327 -7.40 8.65 -13.47
C PRO A 327 -6.42 8.77 -12.29
N ARG A 328 -5.70 9.90 -12.19
CA ARG A 328 -4.62 10.11 -11.20
C ARG A 328 -4.98 11.03 -10.03
N VAL A 329 -6.24 11.45 -9.89
CA VAL A 329 -6.62 12.34 -8.78
C VAL A 329 -6.68 11.51 -7.50
N PRO A 330 -5.94 11.88 -6.44
CA PRO A 330 -5.92 11.11 -5.18
C PRO A 330 -7.32 10.95 -4.60
N GLY A 331 -7.68 9.71 -4.26
CA GLY A 331 -8.99 9.26 -3.80
C GLY A 331 -10.03 9.24 -4.92
N MET A 332 -10.26 10.36 -5.58
CA MET A 332 -11.43 10.53 -6.44
C MET A 332 -11.45 9.66 -7.69
N SER A 333 -10.31 9.51 -8.38
CA SER A 333 -10.27 8.66 -9.57
C SER A 333 -10.46 7.19 -9.19
N HIS A 334 -9.89 6.75 -8.07
CA HIS A 334 -10.14 5.41 -7.52
C HIS A 334 -11.61 5.20 -7.17
N TRP A 335 -12.26 6.20 -6.56
CA TRP A 335 -13.69 6.13 -6.27
C TRP A 335 -14.56 5.99 -7.52
N LEU A 336 -14.28 6.76 -8.58
CA LEU A 336 -15.07 6.72 -9.81
C LEU A 336 -14.96 5.37 -10.52
N TYR A 337 -13.75 4.83 -10.65
CA TYR A 337 -13.50 3.68 -11.52
C TYR A 337 -13.55 2.32 -10.82
N ASP A 338 -13.29 2.29 -9.51
CA ASP A 338 -13.08 1.04 -8.77
C ASP A 338 -14.05 0.91 -7.58
N VAL A 339 -14.22 1.96 -6.75
CA VAL A 339 -15.11 1.85 -5.57
C VAL A 339 -16.59 1.92 -5.96
N LEU A 340 -17.02 2.92 -6.75
CA LEU A 340 -18.43 3.04 -7.16
C LEU A 340 -18.88 1.88 -8.04
N SER A 341 -18.02 1.39 -8.93
CA SER A 341 -18.31 0.22 -9.75
C SER A 341 -18.44 -1.04 -8.89
N PHE A 342 -17.65 -1.19 -7.81
CA PHE A 342 -17.87 -2.24 -6.81
C PHE A 342 -19.21 -2.06 -6.09
N TYR A 343 -19.62 -0.84 -5.75
CA TYR A 343 -20.95 -0.58 -5.20
C TYR A 343 -22.06 -1.04 -6.16
N TYR A 344 -21.98 -0.65 -7.43
CA TYR A 344 -23.00 -1.00 -8.44
C TYR A 344 -23.07 -2.50 -8.70
N CYS A 345 -21.93 -3.17 -8.78
CA CYS A 345 -21.88 -4.56 -9.20
C CYS A 345 -21.97 -5.55 -8.03
N CYS A 346 -21.41 -5.23 -6.85
CA CYS A 346 -21.22 -6.18 -5.76
C CYS A 346 -22.05 -5.87 -4.51
N LEU A 347 -22.25 -4.59 -4.16
CA LEU A 347 -22.90 -4.21 -2.90
C LEU A 347 -24.38 -3.89 -3.04
N TRP A 348 -24.76 -3.19 -4.11
CA TRP A 348 -26.16 -2.82 -4.38
C TRP A 348 -26.85 -3.76 -5.37
N ALA A 349 -26.09 -4.60 -6.06
CA ALA A 349 -26.62 -5.63 -6.95
C ALA A 349 -25.87 -6.96 -6.81
N PRO A 350 -26.52 -8.10 -7.14
CA PRO A 350 -25.88 -9.42 -7.13
C PRO A 350 -25.16 -9.71 -8.47
N ALA A 351 -24.30 -8.81 -8.94
CA ALA A 351 -23.60 -8.91 -10.23
C ALA A 351 -22.06 -8.88 -10.10
N CYS A 352 -21.54 -9.19 -8.93
CA CYS A 352 -20.11 -9.04 -8.62
C CYS A 352 -19.15 -9.78 -9.58
N PRO A 353 -19.50 -10.95 -10.16
CA PRO A 353 -18.66 -11.57 -11.17
C PRO A 353 -18.30 -10.68 -12.37
N ARG A 354 -19.15 -9.71 -12.75
CA ARG A 354 -18.85 -8.75 -13.82
C ARG A 354 -17.71 -7.82 -13.44
N TYR A 355 -17.71 -7.33 -12.20
CA TYR A 355 -16.61 -6.52 -11.67
C TYR A 355 -15.30 -7.31 -11.63
N MET A 356 -15.36 -8.51 -11.04
CA MET A 356 -14.19 -9.38 -10.86
C MET A 356 -13.53 -9.77 -12.18
N GLN A 357 -14.30 -9.92 -13.26
CA GLN A 357 -13.77 -10.18 -14.61
C GLN A 357 -12.98 -9.00 -15.19
N ARG A 358 -13.34 -7.76 -14.87
CA ARG A 358 -12.64 -6.54 -15.31
C ARG A 358 -11.51 -6.13 -14.39
N ARG A 359 -11.40 -6.77 -13.23
CA ARG A 359 -10.38 -6.53 -12.21
C ARG A 359 -9.69 -7.86 -11.84
N PRO A 360 -9.08 -8.57 -12.82
CA PRO A 360 -8.50 -9.87 -12.58
C PRO A 360 -7.26 -9.76 -11.68
N SER A 361 -7.20 -10.53 -10.59
CA SER A 361 -5.97 -10.66 -9.80
C SER A 361 -4.84 -11.26 -10.63
N ASN A 362 -3.60 -10.80 -10.42
CA ASN A 362 -2.44 -11.61 -10.78
C ASN A 362 -2.34 -12.82 -9.82
N ASP A 363 -1.80 -13.95 -10.30
CA ASP A 363 -1.70 -15.22 -9.56
C ASP A 363 -0.29 -15.51 -9.03
N CYS A 364 0.50 -14.45 -8.87
CA CYS A 364 1.85 -14.38 -8.32
C CYS A 364 2.93 -15.24 -9.03
N ARG A 365 2.62 -15.96 -10.12
CA ARG A 365 3.60 -16.81 -10.83
C ARG A 365 4.84 -16.05 -11.32
N THR A 366 4.65 -14.79 -11.67
CA THR A 366 5.68 -13.87 -12.16
C THR A 366 6.25 -12.97 -11.06
N TYR A 367 5.70 -13.03 -9.83
CA TYR A 367 6.28 -12.33 -8.70
C TYR A 367 7.69 -12.84 -8.42
N ARG A 368 8.62 -11.91 -8.24
CA ARG A 368 10.01 -12.17 -7.86
C ARG A 368 10.31 -11.35 -6.61
N PRO A 369 10.62 -12.00 -5.47
CA PRO A 369 11.00 -11.28 -4.25
C PRO A 369 12.24 -10.39 -4.49
N PRO A 370 12.35 -9.23 -3.82
CA PRO A 370 13.56 -8.41 -3.87
C PRO A 370 14.71 -9.09 -3.11
N ARG A 371 15.94 -8.71 -3.46
CA ARG A 371 17.17 -9.11 -2.77
C ARG A 371 17.45 -8.16 -1.61
N LEU A 372 17.79 -8.73 -0.46
CA LEU A 372 17.99 -8.01 0.81
C LEU A 372 19.48 -7.91 1.13
N ALA A 373 19.94 -6.71 1.47
CA ALA A 373 21.22 -6.46 2.12
C ALA A 373 21.00 -5.59 3.36
N SER A 374 21.90 -5.68 4.35
CA SER A 374 21.74 -4.93 5.61
C SER A 374 23.07 -4.45 6.18
N ALA A 375 23.01 -3.34 6.93
CA ALA A 375 24.09 -2.84 7.77
C ALA A 375 23.55 -2.48 9.17
N PHE A 376 24.19 -2.92 10.25
CA PHE A 376 23.71 -2.73 11.63
C PHE A 376 24.83 -2.98 12.65
N GLY A 377 24.66 -2.60 13.91
CA GLY A 377 25.70 -2.78 14.93
C GLY A 377 26.89 -1.84 14.70
N ASP A 378 28.12 -2.36 14.81
CA ASP A 378 29.34 -1.55 14.78
C ASP A 378 30.09 -1.40 13.42
N PRO A 379 29.45 -0.90 12.37
CA PRO A 379 28.53 -1.69 11.59
C PRO A 379 29.12 -3.03 11.06
N HIS A 380 28.31 -4.07 11.22
CA HIS A 380 28.34 -5.30 10.45
C HIS A 380 27.52 -5.16 9.18
N PHE A 381 27.91 -5.91 8.15
CA PHE A 381 27.28 -5.91 6.84
C PHE A 381 26.91 -7.33 6.44
N ILE A 382 25.76 -7.45 5.78
CA ILE A 382 25.36 -8.62 5.01
C ILE A 382 25.03 -8.13 3.60
N THR A 383 25.84 -8.53 2.62
CA THR A 383 25.70 -8.14 1.21
C THR A 383 24.46 -8.78 0.57
N PHE A 384 24.11 -8.35 -0.65
CA PHE A 384 22.98 -8.93 -1.40
C PHE A 384 23.13 -10.42 -1.72
N ASP A 385 24.37 -10.92 -1.70
CA ASP A 385 24.72 -12.32 -1.97
C ASP A 385 25.08 -13.10 -0.70
N GLY A 386 24.91 -12.47 0.47
CA GLY A 386 24.96 -13.12 1.78
C GLY A 386 26.35 -13.13 2.44
N THR A 387 27.34 -12.45 1.85
CA THR A 387 28.66 -12.27 2.44
C THR A 387 28.57 -11.41 3.70
N LYS A 388 29.21 -11.88 4.77
CA LYS A 388 29.17 -11.26 6.10
C LYS A 388 30.53 -10.67 6.44
N PHE A 389 30.58 -9.41 6.85
CA PHE A 389 31.82 -8.79 7.33
C PHE A 389 31.56 -7.64 8.29
N THR A 390 32.63 -7.20 8.96
CA THR A 390 32.62 -6.04 9.87
C THR A 390 33.51 -4.96 9.29
N PHE A 391 33.03 -3.72 9.25
CA PHE A 391 33.83 -2.57 8.84
C PHE A 391 33.60 -1.37 9.76
N ASN A 392 34.58 -1.14 10.64
CA ASN A 392 34.56 -0.08 11.65
C ASN A 392 35.28 1.19 11.15
N GLY A 393 34.82 1.80 10.07
CA GLY A 393 35.39 3.05 9.56
C GLY A 393 34.82 4.29 10.27
N ARG A 394 35.65 5.32 10.53
CA ARG A 394 35.17 6.67 10.90
C ARG A 394 35.13 7.56 9.66
N GLY A 395 33.95 8.01 9.24
CA GLY A 395 33.82 8.72 7.98
C GLY A 395 32.45 8.64 7.33
N GLU A 396 32.42 8.81 6.00
CA GLU A 396 31.23 8.74 5.15
C GLU A 396 31.51 7.81 3.96
N TYR A 397 30.63 6.83 3.78
CA TYR A 397 30.85 5.69 2.88
C TYR A 397 29.66 5.44 1.96
N VAL A 398 29.96 4.92 0.77
CA VAL A 398 28.96 4.47 -0.20
C VAL A 398 28.49 3.07 0.19
N LEU A 399 27.25 2.94 0.61
CA LEU A 399 26.64 1.63 0.86
C LEU A 399 26.29 0.95 -0.46
N LEU A 400 25.68 1.72 -1.38
CA LEU A 400 25.21 1.25 -2.66
C LEU A 400 25.29 2.37 -3.71
N GLU A 401 25.83 2.04 -4.87
CA GLU A 401 25.60 2.73 -6.13
C GLU A 401 25.01 1.71 -7.12
N ALA A 402 23.91 2.05 -7.79
CA ALA A 402 23.35 1.23 -8.86
C ALA A 402 23.16 2.03 -10.14
N ALA A 403 23.94 1.67 -11.17
CA ALA A 403 24.01 2.44 -12.42
C ALA A 403 22.72 2.40 -13.25
N LEU A 404 21.86 1.39 -13.03
CA LEU A 404 20.60 1.20 -13.76
C LEU A 404 19.66 2.42 -13.65
N THR A 405 19.61 3.05 -12.47
CA THR A 405 18.70 4.16 -12.16
C THR A 405 19.40 5.34 -11.50
N ASP A 406 20.74 5.37 -11.50
CA ASP A 406 21.55 6.29 -10.69
C ASP A 406 21.16 6.29 -9.20
N LEU A 407 20.81 5.12 -8.66
CA LEU A 407 20.51 4.96 -7.24
C LEU A 407 21.80 5.07 -6.42
N ARG A 408 21.80 5.96 -5.43
CA ARG A 408 22.91 6.22 -4.52
C ARG A 408 22.43 6.16 -3.07
N VAL A 409 23.06 5.30 -2.26
CA VAL A 409 22.86 5.19 -0.81
C VAL A 409 24.20 5.40 -0.11
N GLN A 410 24.26 6.40 0.76
CA GLN A 410 25.47 6.79 1.48
C GLN A 410 25.20 6.81 2.98
N ALA A 411 26.21 6.54 3.80
CA ALA A 411 26.06 6.55 5.25
C ALA A 411 27.25 7.18 5.96
N ARG A 412 26.99 7.79 7.13
CA ARG A 412 27.98 8.38 8.02
C ARG A 412 28.19 7.49 9.23
N ALA A 413 29.44 7.10 9.48
CA ALA A 413 29.83 6.27 10.61
C ALA A 413 30.68 7.04 11.62
N GLN A 414 30.34 6.90 12.91
CA GLN A 414 30.96 7.63 14.02
C GLN A 414 31.29 6.71 15.19
N PRO A 415 32.38 6.98 15.94
CA PRO A 415 32.66 6.26 17.17
C PRO A 415 31.52 6.40 18.18
N GLY A 416 31.17 5.31 18.84
CA GLY A 416 30.30 5.31 20.00
C GLY A 416 30.97 5.90 21.25
N LEU A 417 30.20 5.95 22.33
CA LEU A 417 30.69 6.29 23.66
C LEU A 417 30.54 5.07 24.58
N THR A 418 31.57 4.79 25.37
CA THR A 418 31.49 3.81 26.46
C THR A 418 30.57 4.35 27.57
N PRO A 419 30.11 3.49 28.51
CA PRO A 419 29.38 3.95 29.70
C PRO A 419 30.15 5.01 30.53
N ASN A 420 31.48 5.03 30.42
CA ASN A 420 32.36 5.99 31.09
C ASN A 420 32.59 7.28 30.26
N GLY A 421 31.91 7.45 29.13
CA GLY A 421 32.01 8.62 28.25
C GLY A 421 33.27 8.68 27.39
N THR A 422 34.10 7.63 27.37
CA THR A 422 35.25 7.55 26.45
C THR A 422 34.81 7.08 25.07
N GLN A 423 35.49 7.53 24.01
CA GLN A 423 35.21 7.01 22.67
C GLN A 423 35.53 5.52 22.57
N THR A 424 34.61 4.75 21.99
CA THR A 424 34.84 3.35 21.65
C THR A 424 35.80 3.25 20.47
N ARG A 425 36.49 2.10 20.35
CA ARG A 425 37.24 1.75 19.14
C ARG A 425 36.37 1.20 18.01
N GLY A 426 35.07 1.01 18.26
CA GLY A 426 34.07 0.72 17.23
C GLY A 426 33.33 1.98 16.77
N THR A 427 32.81 1.98 15.55
CA THR A 427 31.93 3.00 14.97
C THR A 427 30.55 2.44 14.72
N GLY A 428 29.56 3.29 14.44
CA GLY A 428 28.25 2.85 13.99
C GLY A 428 27.59 3.91 13.12
N LEU A 429 26.56 3.50 12.38
CA LEU A 429 25.87 4.40 11.45
C LEU A 429 25.06 5.46 12.22
N THR A 430 25.17 6.71 11.80
CA THR A 430 24.54 7.87 12.47
C THR A 430 23.72 8.73 11.51
N ALA A 431 23.96 8.61 10.21
CA ALA A 431 23.14 9.19 9.16
C ALA A 431 23.19 8.30 7.91
N VAL A 432 22.10 8.26 7.15
CA VAL A 432 21.96 7.52 5.89
C VAL A 432 21.21 8.41 4.91
N ALA A 433 21.73 8.61 3.71
CA ALA A 433 21.10 9.41 2.67
C ALA A 433 20.88 8.61 1.39
N VAL A 434 19.77 8.87 0.70
CA VAL A 434 19.37 8.18 -0.53
C VAL A 434 18.87 9.16 -1.59
N GLN A 435 19.20 8.87 -2.85
CA GLN A 435 18.68 9.52 -4.05
C GLN A 435 18.62 8.49 -5.19
N GLU A 436 17.61 8.57 -6.04
CA GLU A 436 17.51 7.84 -7.32
C GLU A 436 17.25 8.82 -8.45
N ASP A 437 18.08 8.77 -9.50
CA ASP A 437 18.00 9.69 -10.65
C ASP A 437 17.88 11.17 -10.19
N ASP A 438 16.80 11.85 -10.57
CA ASP A 438 16.52 13.24 -10.22
C ASP A 438 15.52 13.40 -9.05
N SER A 439 15.30 12.34 -8.27
CA SER A 439 14.44 12.35 -7.09
C SER A 439 14.90 13.39 -6.06
N ASP A 440 14.00 13.68 -5.11
CA ASP A 440 14.42 14.36 -3.88
C ASP A 440 15.54 13.57 -3.16
N VAL A 441 16.33 14.26 -2.33
CA VAL A 441 17.30 13.60 -1.44
C VAL A 441 16.68 13.47 -0.06
N VAL A 442 16.64 12.24 0.47
CA VAL A 442 16.22 11.96 1.84
C VAL A 442 17.43 11.54 2.66
N GLU A 443 17.69 12.25 3.77
CA GLU A 443 18.66 11.84 4.79
C GLU A 443 17.92 11.49 6.09
N VAL A 444 18.19 10.31 6.64
CA VAL A 444 17.71 9.87 7.95
C VAL A 444 18.91 9.84 8.90
N ARG A 445 18.83 10.54 10.03
CA ARG A 445 19.93 10.62 11.01
C ARG A 445 19.43 10.53 12.45
N LEU A 446 20.34 10.18 13.37
CA LEU A 446 20.05 10.25 14.79
C LEU A 446 19.89 11.72 15.22
N ALA A 447 18.77 12.04 15.86
CA ALA A 447 18.52 13.38 16.38
C ALA A 447 19.44 13.70 17.58
N HIS A 448 19.57 14.99 17.90
CA HIS A 448 20.27 15.42 19.12
C HIS A 448 19.58 14.95 20.41
N ARG A 449 18.27 14.64 20.37
CA ARG A 449 17.55 14.04 21.49
C ARG A 449 17.77 12.53 21.45
N ALA A 450 18.13 11.94 22.60
CA ALA A 450 18.35 10.50 22.70
C ALA A 450 17.12 9.71 22.24
N GLY A 451 17.34 8.74 21.33
CA GLY A 451 16.31 7.79 20.90
C GLY A 451 15.29 8.29 19.88
N ALA A 452 15.60 9.32 19.08
CA ALA A 452 14.72 9.79 18.01
C ALA A 452 15.43 9.91 16.66
N LEU A 453 14.71 9.65 15.58
CA LEU A 453 15.16 9.93 14.21
C LEU A 453 14.83 11.37 13.80
N GLU A 454 15.72 11.96 13.01
CA GLU A 454 15.49 13.19 12.27
C GLU A 454 15.61 12.87 10.78
N VAL A 455 14.59 13.24 9.99
CA VAL A 455 14.59 13.07 8.54
C VAL A 455 14.73 14.43 7.89
N LEU A 456 15.60 14.54 6.90
CA LEU A 456 15.81 15.74 6.12
C LEU A 456 15.42 15.46 4.67
N LEU A 457 14.67 16.39 4.08
CA LEU A 457 14.38 16.43 2.66
C LEU A 457 15.18 17.57 2.04
N ASN A 458 16.07 17.27 1.10
CA ASN A 458 16.90 18.27 0.43
C ASN A 458 17.60 19.22 1.43
N GLN A 459 18.19 18.63 2.49
CA GLN A 459 18.91 19.34 3.57
C GLN A 459 18.03 20.12 4.57
N GLU A 460 16.70 20.07 4.45
CA GLU A 460 15.77 20.67 5.40
C GLU A 460 15.07 19.62 6.25
N VAL A 461 14.97 19.84 7.57
CA VAL A 461 14.26 18.94 8.48
C VAL A 461 12.79 18.81 8.08
N LEU A 462 12.37 17.56 7.87
CA LEU A 462 11.00 17.19 7.51
C LEU A 462 10.21 16.82 8.77
N SER A 463 9.05 17.45 8.96
CA SER A 463 8.17 17.20 10.10
C SER A 463 7.14 16.12 9.77
N PHE A 464 7.00 15.12 10.65
CA PHE A 464 5.94 14.11 10.62
C PHE A 464 4.85 14.35 11.66
N ALA A 465 4.74 15.58 12.17
CA ALA A 465 3.74 15.92 13.18
C ALA A 465 2.30 15.75 12.66
N GLU A 466 2.10 15.97 11.36
CA GLU A 466 0.77 15.90 10.73
C GLU A 466 0.53 14.58 9.99
N GLN A 467 1.59 13.90 9.52
CA GLN A 467 1.50 12.68 8.72
C GLN A 467 2.69 11.77 8.99
N SER A 468 2.45 10.47 9.00
CA SER A 468 3.49 9.45 9.08
C SER A 468 4.05 9.04 7.71
N TRP A 469 3.55 9.58 6.60
CA TRP A 469 4.00 9.19 5.25
C TRP A 469 3.70 10.27 4.22
N MET A 470 4.49 10.32 3.14
CA MET A 470 4.47 11.39 2.15
C MET A 470 4.88 10.89 0.76
N ASP A 471 4.18 11.38 -0.27
CA ASP A 471 4.59 11.29 -1.66
C ASP A 471 5.57 12.44 -1.96
N LEU A 472 6.77 12.10 -2.37
CA LEU A 472 7.86 13.01 -2.70
C LEU A 472 8.24 12.86 -4.18
N LYS A 473 9.12 13.72 -4.69
CA LYS A 473 9.58 13.58 -6.08
C LYS A 473 10.39 12.28 -6.22
N GLY A 474 9.89 11.36 -7.03
CA GLY A 474 10.57 10.09 -7.37
C GLY A 474 10.56 9.05 -6.26
N MET A 475 9.86 9.29 -5.15
CA MET A 475 9.83 8.35 -4.03
C MET A 475 8.61 8.55 -3.13
N PHE A 476 8.39 7.55 -2.30
CA PHE A 476 7.43 7.55 -1.23
C PHE A 476 8.15 7.32 0.09
N LEU A 477 7.77 8.06 1.12
CA LEU A 477 8.40 8.04 2.42
C LEU A 477 7.36 7.65 3.48
N SER A 478 7.68 6.72 4.35
CA SER A 478 6.84 6.31 5.48
C SER A 478 7.65 6.23 6.77
N VAL A 479 7.04 6.60 7.88
CA VAL A 479 7.57 6.64 9.24
C VAL A 479 6.55 5.93 10.12
N ALA A 480 6.58 4.60 10.06
CA ALA A 480 5.62 3.73 10.75
C ALA A 480 5.69 3.87 12.28
N ALA A 481 6.85 4.27 12.81
CA ALA A 481 7.09 4.59 14.22
C ALA A 481 8.25 5.60 14.31
N GLN A 482 8.36 6.36 15.41
CA GLN A 482 9.40 7.41 15.58
C GLN A 482 10.85 6.89 15.52
N ASP A 483 11.03 5.57 15.41
CA ASP A 483 12.29 4.84 15.36
C ASP A 483 12.54 4.11 14.03
N ARG A 484 11.64 4.17 13.04
CA ARG A 484 11.83 3.54 11.73
C ARG A 484 11.27 4.35 10.56
N VAL A 485 12.10 4.53 9.54
CA VAL A 485 11.78 5.21 8.28
C VAL A 485 11.93 4.24 7.12
N SER A 486 10.92 4.14 6.26
CA SER A 486 10.91 3.36 5.03
C SER A 486 10.83 4.30 3.82
N VAL A 487 11.77 4.17 2.89
CA VAL A 487 11.83 4.91 1.62
C VAL A 487 11.60 3.92 0.48
N MET A 488 10.62 4.20 -0.38
CA MET A 488 10.22 3.37 -1.51
C MET A 488 10.41 4.18 -2.79
N LEU A 489 11.35 3.78 -3.63
CA LEU A 489 11.76 4.51 -4.83
C LEU A 489 10.94 4.11 -6.06
N ALA A 490 10.88 4.97 -7.08
CA ALA A 490 10.12 4.72 -8.30
C ALA A 490 10.57 3.43 -9.04
N SER A 491 11.83 3.03 -8.91
CA SER A 491 12.33 1.76 -9.44
C SER A 491 11.81 0.51 -8.72
N GLY A 492 11.16 0.65 -7.57
CA GLY A 492 10.81 -0.44 -6.66
C GLY A 492 11.94 -0.82 -5.70
N ALA A 493 13.07 -0.10 -5.71
CA ALA A 493 14.08 -0.21 -4.66
C ALA A 493 13.54 0.33 -3.33
N GLY A 494 13.81 -0.38 -2.24
CA GLY A 494 13.39 -0.02 -0.89
C GLY A 494 14.58 0.19 0.04
N LEU A 495 14.46 1.15 0.94
CA LEU A 495 15.40 1.41 2.02
C LEU A 495 14.63 1.50 3.34
N GLU A 496 15.03 0.75 4.36
CA GLU A 496 14.53 0.94 5.72
C GLU A 496 15.68 1.32 6.63
N VAL A 497 15.50 2.42 7.37
CA VAL A 497 16.45 2.93 8.35
C VAL A 497 15.77 2.95 9.71
N GLY A 498 16.34 2.24 10.68
CA GLY A 498 15.80 2.14 12.03
C GLY A 498 16.81 2.49 13.11
N ILE A 499 16.35 2.80 14.32
CA ILE A 499 17.20 2.91 15.50
C ILE A 499 17.50 1.50 16.02
N GLN A 500 18.78 1.18 16.19
CA GLN A 500 19.25 -0.07 16.77
C GLN A 500 20.28 0.24 17.87
N GLY A 501 19.82 0.31 19.12
CA GLY A 501 20.68 0.69 20.25
C GLY A 501 21.17 2.15 20.09
N PRO A 502 22.49 2.42 20.12
CA PRO A 502 23.03 3.78 19.94
C PRO A 502 23.21 4.20 18.48
N PHE A 503 22.97 3.31 17.51
CA PHE A 503 23.27 3.51 16.09
C PHE A 503 22.05 3.24 15.21
N LEU A 504 22.19 3.50 13.90
CA LEU A 504 21.21 3.15 12.89
C LEU A 504 21.43 1.74 12.36
N SER A 505 20.34 1.04 12.07
CA SER A 505 20.29 -0.12 11.20
C SER A 505 19.73 0.28 9.84
N VAL A 506 20.21 -0.40 8.80
CA VAL A 506 19.82 -0.17 7.41
C VAL A 506 19.50 -1.50 6.75
N SER A 507 18.39 -1.56 6.03
CA SER A 507 18.05 -2.65 5.11
C SER A 507 17.76 -2.09 3.73
N VAL A 508 18.35 -2.68 2.70
CA VAL A 508 18.12 -2.31 1.30
C VAL A 508 17.50 -3.49 0.57
N LEU A 509 16.42 -3.23 -0.16
CA LEU A 509 15.67 -4.19 -0.97
C LEU A 509 15.78 -3.80 -2.43
N LEU A 510 16.35 -4.67 -3.28
CA LEU A 510 16.47 -4.42 -4.71
C LEU A 510 15.69 -5.45 -5.54
N PRO A 511 14.79 -5.02 -6.44
CA PRO A 511 14.19 -5.91 -7.42
C PRO A 511 15.22 -6.59 -8.32
N GLU A 512 14.87 -7.73 -8.91
CA GLU A 512 15.75 -8.57 -9.73
C GLU A 512 16.42 -7.82 -10.91
N LYS A 513 15.76 -6.78 -11.45
CA LYS A 513 16.34 -5.95 -12.53
C LYS A 513 17.67 -5.29 -12.17
N PHE A 514 17.99 -5.14 -10.89
CA PHE A 514 19.26 -4.58 -10.41
C PHE A 514 20.43 -5.58 -10.41
N LEU A 515 20.20 -6.86 -10.78
CA LEU A 515 21.26 -7.84 -10.94
C LEU A 515 22.38 -7.27 -11.83
N THR A 516 23.63 -7.44 -11.41
CA THR A 516 24.87 -6.99 -12.03
C THR A 516 25.05 -5.47 -12.17
N HIS A 517 24.18 -4.65 -11.56
CA HIS A 517 24.25 -3.19 -11.67
C HIS A 517 24.71 -2.50 -10.38
N THR A 518 24.98 -3.24 -9.30
CA THR A 518 25.32 -2.68 -7.99
C THR A 518 26.82 -2.70 -7.72
N ARG A 519 27.26 -1.75 -6.90
CA ARG A 519 28.59 -1.70 -6.30
C ARG A 519 28.54 -0.92 -4.98
N GLY A 520 29.53 -1.08 -4.11
CA GLY A 520 29.56 -0.45 -2.79
C GLY A 520 29.75 -1.46 -1.67
N LEU A 521 29.63 -1.02 -0.42
CA LEU A 521 29.80 -1.90 0.74
C LEU A 521 28.78 -3.05 0.81
N LEU A 522 27.63 -2.93 0.13
CA LEU A 522 26.62 -4.00 0.04
C LEU A 522 26.87 -5.01 -1.08
N GLY A 523 28.00 -4.92 -1.77
CA GLY A 523 28.48 -5.91 -2.73
C GLY A 523 27.91 -5.78 -4.14
N THR A 524 28.29 -6.74 -4.98
CA THR A 524 27.83 -6.85 -6.37
C THR A 524 26.68 -7.85 -6.39
N LEU A 525 25.46 -7.40 -6.67
CA LEU A 525 24.29 -8.26 -6.67
C LEU A 525 24.31 -9.15 -7.92
N ASN A 526 24.81 -10.38 -7.82
CA ASN A 526 24.84 -11.32 -8.95
C ASN A 526 24.68 -12.79 -8.51
N SER A 527 24.41 -13.05 -7.24
CA SER A 527 24.36 -14.37 -6.61
C SER A 527 25.71 -15.09 -6.50
N ASP A 528 26.82 -14.35 -6.55
CA ASP A 528 28.17 -14.85 -6.33
C ASP A 528 28.84 -14.11 -5.15
N PRO A 529 28.86 -14.70 -3.95
CA PRO A 529 29.47 -14.05 -2.80
C PRO A 529 30.99 -13.86 -2.93
N THR A 530 31.65 -14.47 -3.92
CA THR A 530 33.11 -14.41 -4.05
C THR A 530 33.63 -13.10 -4.62
N ASP A 531 32.77 -12.28 -5.23
CA ASP A 531 33.13 -10.97 -5.80
C ASP A 531 32.53 -9.77 -5.04
N ASP A 532 31.89 -10.02 -3.91
CA ASP A 532 31.29 -8.98 -3.07
C ASP A 532 32.32 -7.95 -2.56
N PHE A 533 33.59 -8.35 -2.42
CA PHE A 533 34.68 -7.46 -2.03
C PHE A 533 35.42 -6.87 -3.22
N THR A 534 34.66 -6.31 -4.16
CA THR A 534 35.18 -5.58 -5.32
C THR A 534 35.47 -4.13 -4.96
N LEU A 535 36.73 -3.72 -5.13
CA LEU A 535 37.18 -2.33 -4.99
C LEU A 535 36.62 -1.47 -6.13
N ARG A 536 36.61 -0.14 -5.98
CA ARG A 536 36.25 0.82 -7.04
C ARG A 536 37.08 0.66 -8.31
N SER A 537 38.31 0.15 -8.18
CA SER A 537 39.20 -0.17 -9.32
C SER A 537 38.72 -1.38 -10.14
N GLY A 538 37.77 -2.16 -9.64
CA GLY A 538 37.33 -3.43 -10.20
C GLY A 538 38.15 -4.64 -9.71
N GLN A 539 39.16 -4.43 -8.86
CA GLN A 539 39.92 -5.53 -8.25
C GLN A 539 39.09 -6.20 -7.15
N VAL A 540 39.01 -7.53 -7.20
CA VAL A 540 38.35 -8.36 -6.19
C VAL A 540 39.35 -8.81 -5.14
N LEU A 541 39.02 -8.65 -3.85
CA LEU A 541 39.81 -9.24 -2.77
C LEU A 541 39.59 -10.75 -2.65
N PRO A 542 40.61 -11.54 -2.31
CA PRO A 542 40.45 -12.98 -2.13
C PRO A 542 39.53 -13.30 -0.96
N SER A 543 38.85 -14.44 -1.00
CA SER A 543 38.00 -14.92 0.12
C SER A 543 38.78 -15.15 1.43
N SER A 544 40.11 -15.24 1.36
CA SER A 544 41.01 -15.30 2.52
C SER A 544 41.44 -13.94 3.07
N ALA A 545 40.83 -12.84 2.60
CA ALA A 545 41.15 -11.48 3.05
C ALA A 545 41.05 -11.37 4.58
N SER A 546 42.06 -10.75 5.19
CA SER A 546 42.07 -10.52 6.63
C SER A 546 41.09 -9.39 7.00
N PRO A 547 40.67 -9.28 8.27
CA PRO A 547 39.87 -8.13 8.70
C PRO A 547 40.54 -6.76 8.42
N ARG A 548 41.87 -6.71 8.35
CA ARG A 548 42.61 -5.50 7.98
C ARG A 548 42.51 -5.19 6.49
N ASP A 549 42.51 -6.20 5.63
CA ASP A 549 42.27 -6.04 4.19
C ASP A 549 40.82 -5.56 3.95
N LEU A 550 39.85 -6.12 4.68
CA LEU A 550 38.45 -5.69 4.62
C LEU A 550 38.24 -4.24 5.10
N PHE A 551 39.05 -3.78 6.05
CA PHE A 551 39.05 -2.38 6.45
C PHE A 551 39.57 -1.45 5.35
N GLN A 552 40.60 -1.86 4.62
CA GLN A 552 41.07 -1.11 3.44
C GLN A 552 40.03 -1.12 2.30
N TYR A 553 39.35 -2.25 2.09
CA TYR A 553 38.20 -2.33 1.19
C TYR A 553 37.10 -1.33 1.58
N GLY A 554 36.74 -1.27 2.87
CA GLY A 554 35.75 -0.32 3.32
C GLY A 554 36.17 1.15 3.14
N ALA A 555 37.46 1.43 3.36
CA ALA A 555 38.05 2.76 3.13
C ALA A 555 38.02 3.19 1.66
N ASP A 556 38.21 2.26 0.72
CA ASP A 556 38.12 2.52 -0.73
C ASP A 556 36.73 3.03 -1.15
N TRP A 557 35.68 2.59 -0.44
CA TRP A 557 34.30 3.04 -0.63
C TRP A 557 33.94 4.35 0.09
N ALA A 558 34.92 5.15 0.53
CA ALA A 558 34.68 6.50 1.02
C ALA A 558 33.95 7.36 -0.03
N VAL A 559 33.01 8.20 0.42
CA VAL A 559 32.24 9.12 -0.44
C VAL A 559 33.19 10.17 -1.05
N HIS A 560 32.92 10.62 -2.29
CA HIS A 560 33.63 11.75 -2.88
C HIS A 560 32.97 13.09 -2.52
N ASN A 561 33.77 14.16 -2.38
CA ASN A 561 33.26 15.47 -1.97
C ASN A 561 32.17 16.02 -2.88
N ALA A 562 32.29 15.83 -4.20
CA ALA A 562 31.34 16.34 -5.18
C ALA A 562 30.03 15.54 -5.26
N SER A 563 29.99 14.33 -4.70
CA SER A 563 28.87 13.39 -4.82
C SER A 563 28.16 13.11 -3.50
N SER A 564 28.50 13.85 -2.43
CA SER A 564 27.88 13.62 -1.12
C SER A 564 26.40 14.03 -1.12
N LEU A 565 25.55 13.12 -0.64
CA LEU A 565 24.14 13.36 -0.38
C LEU A 565 23.89 13.86 1.06
N LEU A 566 24.90 13.81 1.92
CA LEU A 566 24.77 14.09 3.35
C LEU A 566 24.83 15.59 3.63
N THR A 567 24.06 16.01 4.65
CA THR A 567 23.93 17.40 5.09
C THR A 567 25.00 17.78 6.11
N TYR A 568 25.45 19.05 6.08
CA TYR A 568 26.46 19.64 6.98
C TYR A 568 25.98 20.94 7.63
N ASP A 569 24.81 20.89 8.27
CA ASP A 569 24.07 22.02 8.85
C ASP A 569 24.58 22.47 10.24
N SER A 570 25.50 21.73 10.86
CA SER A 570 26.09 22.08 12.16
C SER A 570 27.59 22.36 12.08
N TRP A 571 28.12 23.08 13.08
CA TRP A 571 29.58 23.27 13.19
C TRP A 571 30.32 21.95 13.42
N PHE A 572 29.72 21.04 14.20
CA PHE A 572 30.26 19.70 14.43
C PHE A 572 30.40 18.93 13.11
N LEU A 573 29.34 18.89 12.29
CA LEU A 573 29.36 18.16 11.02
C LEU A 573 30.36 18.75 10.02
N ARG A 574 30.44 20.08 9.95
CA ARG A 574 31.40 20.75 9.07
C ARG A 574 32.85 20.48 9.48
N ARG A 575 33.15 20.61 10.78
CA ARG A 575 34.51 20.43 11.30
C ARG A 575 34.99 18.98 11.20
N ASN A 576 34.11 18.01 11.42
CA ASN A 576 34.49 16.59 11.50
C ASN A 576 34.33 15.81 10.19
N PHE A 577 33.53 16.30 9.24
CA PHE A 577 33.27 15.59 7.97
C PHE A 577 33.50 16.45 6.74
N LEU A 578 32.91 17.64 6.66
CA LEU A 578 33.03 18.46 5.44
C LEU A 578 34.47 18.90 5.14
N TYR A 579 35.22 19.29 6.18
CA TYR A 579 36.59 19.78 6.06
C TYR A 579 37.66 18.71 6.33
N GLN A 580 37.25 17.47 6.61
CA GLN A 580 38.15 16.34 6.86
C GLN A 580 38.15 15.37 5.68
N PRO A 581 39.13 14.46 5.58
CA PRO A 581 39.03 13.30 4.72
C PRO A 581 37.74 12.51 5.00
N ARG A 582 37.14 11.95 3.95
CA ARG A 582 35.87 11.20 4.04
C ARG A 582 36.03 9.85 4.71
N HIS A 583 37.24 9.32 4.76
CA HIS A 583 37.66 8.25 5.65
C HIS A 583 38.80 8.80 6.51
N ASP A 584 38.70 8.69 7.84
CA ASP A 584 39.76 9.10 8.77
C ASP A 584 40.88 8.04 8.78
N PRO A 585 42.03 8.29 8.14
CA PRO A 585 43.10 7.29 8.05
C PRO A 585 43.85 7.10 9.38
N THR A 586 43.56 7.94 10.39
CA THR A 586 44.20 7.87 11.72
C THR A 586 43.37 7.06 12.71
N PHE A 587 42.15 6.69 12.34
CA PHE A 587 41.27 5.88 13.18
C PHE A 587 41.65 4.40 13.08
N GLU A 588 42.09 3.81 14.20
CA GLU A 588 42.39 2.38 14.29
C GLU A 588 41.25 1.65 15.02
N PRO A 589 40.45 0.83 14.31
CA PRO A 589 39.36 0.09 14.93
C PRO A 589 39.86 -1.13 15.69
N LEU A 590 38.96 -1.73 16.48
CA LEU A 590 39.18 -3.08 16.98
C LEU A 590 38.88 -4.09 15.87
N PHE A 591 39.79 -5.04 15.61
CA PHE A 591 39.55 -6.09 14.62
C PHE A 591 38.98 -7.36 15.27
N PRO A 592 38.13 -8.13 14.54
CA PRO A 592 37.72 -9.47 14.94
C PRO A 592 38.90 -10.33 15.39
N GLY A 593 38.80 -10.89 16.59
CA GLY A 593 39.86 -11.69 17.24
C GLY A 593 40.81 -10.93 18.16
N GLU A 594 40.80 -9.59 18.16
CA GLU A 594 41.61 -8.76 19.08
C GLU A 594 40.85 -8.36 20.36
N ALA A 595 39.53 -8.58 20.39
CA ALA A 595 38.65 -8.22 21.50
C ALA A 595 38.64 -9.32 22.58
N ALA A 596 39.00 -8.97 23.83
CA ALA A 596 38.93 -9.88 24.97
C ALA A 596 37.92 -9.36 26.01
N LEU A 597 36.96 -10.20 26.37
CA LEU A 597 35.99 -9.92 27.43
C LEU A 597 36.57 -10.24 28.81
N SER A 598 36.14 -9.49 29.82
CA SER A 598 36.37 -9.91 31.21
C SER A 598 35.59 -11.21 31.49
N PRO A 599 36.03 -12.07 32.43
CA PRO A 599 35.36 -13.35 32.68
C PRO A 599 33.88 -13.21 33.06
N SER A 600 33.51 -12.16 33.78
CA SER A 600 32.11 -11.90 34.15
C SER A 600 31.27 -11.48 32.96
N LEU A 601 31.77 -10.56 32.13
CA LEU A 601 31.05 -10.07 30.95
C LEU A 601 30.96 -11.13 29.86
N ALA A 602 31.95 -12.02 29.76
CA ALA A 602 31.92 -13.16 28.84
C ALA A 602 30.77 -14.13 29.13
N LEU A 603 30.44 -14.35 30.41
CA LEU A 603 29.35 -15.22 30.83
C LEU A 603 27.99 -14.63 30.46
N GLU A 604 27.79 -13.34 30.76
CA GLU A 604 26.56 -12.62 30.39
C GLU A 604 26.41 -12.48 28.87
N ALA A 605 27.50 -12.24 28.14
CA ALA A 605 27.51 -12.20 26.69
C ALA A 605 27.14 -13.55 26.07
N ALA A 606 27.65 -14.67 26.61
CA ALA A 606 27.31 -15.99 26.12
C ALA A 606 25.82 -16.32 26.33
N GLU A 607 25.22 -15.91 27.45
CA GLU A 607 23.78 -16.06 27.69
C GLU A 607 22.93 -15.20 26.74
N LEU A 608 23.35 -13.96 26.51
CA LEU A 608 22.62 -13.02 25.66
C LEU A 608 22.80 -13.30 24.16
N CYS A 609 24.03 -13.52 23.70
CA CYS A 609 24.37 -13.62 22.28
C CYS A 609 24.30 -15.06 21.76
N GLY A 610 24.52 -16.06 22.63
CA GLY A 610 24.75 -17.43 22.19
C GLY A 610 25.87 -17.50 21.15
N ASP A 611 25.59 -18.13 20.01
CA ASP A 611 26.54 -18.27 18.90
C ASP A 611 26.51 -17.12 17.89
N ASP A 612 25.77 -16.03 18.15
CA ASP A 612 25.70 -14.88 17.25
C ASP A 612 27.06 -14.14 17.21
N PRO A 613 27.81 -14.18 16.09
CA PRO A 613 29.16 -13.64 16.05
C PRO A 613 29.18 -12.10 16.08
N PHE A 614 28.13 -11.46 15.58
CA PHE A 614 28.00 -10.01 15.56
C PHE A 614 27.74 -9.46 16.96
N CYS A 615 26.77 -10.05 17.66
CA CYS A 615 26.47 -9.73 19.05
C CYS A 615 27.69 -9.91 19.95
N ASN A 616 28.37 -11.06 19.86
CA ASN A 616 29.55 -11.33 20.67
C ASN A 616 30.68 -10.33 20.41
N PHE A 617 30.90 -9.98 19.14
CA PHE A 617 31.89 -8.97 18.77
C PHE A 617 31.55 -7.60 19.34
N ASP A 618 30.32 -7.13 19.19
CA ASP A 618 29.89 -5.81 19.68
C ASP A 618 30.00 -5.69 21.20
N VAL A 619 29.65 -6.74 21.95
CA VAL A 619 29.85 -6.76 23.40
C VAL A 619 31.34 -6.69 23.74
N ALA A 620 32.19 -7.40 23.00
CA ALA A 620 33.63 -7.38 23.21
C ALA A 620 34.28 -6.04 22.81
N ALA A 621 33.77 -5.38 21.77
CA ALA A 621 34.27 -4.10 21.28
C ALA A 621 33.85 -2.90 22.14
N THR A 622 32.62 -2.95 22.67
CA THR A 622 32.03 -1.82 23.42
C THR A 622 32.00 -2.02 24.92
N GLY A 623 32.08 -3.26 25.40
CA GLY A 623 31.84 -3.62 26.80
C GLY A 623 30.38 -3.47 27.22
N ASN A 624 29.42 -3.39 26.28
CA ASN A 624 28.02 -3.07 26.56
C ASN A 624 27.06 -4.13 26.00
N LEU A 625 26.37 -4.84 26.90
CA LEU A 625 25.35 -5.85 26.56
C LEU A 625 24.14 -5.27 25.83
N SER A 626 23.78 -4.00 26.08
CA SER A 626 22.66 -3.36 25.38
C SER A 626 22.98 -3.21 23.89
N THR A 627 24.21 -2.83 23.54
CA THR A 627 24.68 -2.78 22.15
C THR A 627 24.65 -4.16 21.52
N GLY A 628 25.19 -5.18 22.20
CA GLY A 628 25.14 -6.57 21.71
C GLY A 628 23.70 -7.06 21.48
N ASN A 629 22.80 -6.83 22.43
CA ASN A 629 21.38 -7.21 22.30
C ASN A 629 20.73 -6.52 21.10
N ALA A 630 21.01 -5.23 20.90
CA ALA A 630 20.53 -4.50 19.74
C ALA A 630 21.06 -5.11 18.44
N THR A 631 22.34 -5.45 18.37
CA THR A 631 22.94 -6.11 17.18
C THR A 631 22.34 -7.48 16.91
N ARG A 632 22.14 -8.30 17.96
CA ARG A 632 21.43 -9.58 17.85
C ARG A 632 20.02 -9.40 17.29
N ALA A 633 19.26 -8.43 17.81
CA ALA A 633 17.91 -8.17 17.35
C ALA A 633 17.89 -7.75 15.86
N ALA A 634 18.81 -6.90 15.40
CA ALA A 634 18.92 -6.55 13.98
C ALA A 634 19.29 -7.74 13.09
N HIS A 635 20.22 -8.60 13.53
CA HIS A 635 20.57 -9.81 12.78
C HIS A 635 19.39 -10.78 12.67
N LEU A 636 18.63 -10.98 13.75
CA LEU A 636 17.41 -11.79 13.74
C LEU A 636 16.33 -11.21 12.80
N LEU A 637 16.16 -9.88 12.79
CA LEU A 637 15.25 -9.20 11.87
C LEU A 637 15.67 -9.42 10.40
N HIS A 638 16.96 -9.30 10.09
CA HIS A 638 17.49 -9.61 8.76
C HIS A 638 17.19 -11.07 8.38
N GLN A 639 17.48 -12.03 9.25
CA GLN A 639 17.23 -13.46 8.98
C GLN A 639 15.75 -13.76 8.74
N HIS A 640 14.86 -13.25 9.59
CA HIS A 640 13.42 -13.40 9.44
C HIS A 640 12.92 -12.79 8.12
N ARG A 641 13.43 -11.63 7.75
CA ARG A 641 13.07 -10.97 6.49
C ARG A 641 13.61 -11.74 5.27
N ALA A 642 14.86 -12.18 5.29
CA ALA A 642 15.45 -13.01 4.24
C ALA A 642 14.70 -14.34 4.07
N GLN A 643 14.19 -14.92 5.16
CA GLN A 643 13.34 -16.10 5.13
C GLN A 643 11.97 -15.80 4.51
N SER A 644 11.35 -14.67 4.89
CA SER A 644 10.07 -14.22 4.33
C SER A 644 10.15 -13.91 2.84
N LEU A 645 11.32 -13.46 2.36
CA LEU A 645 11.59 -13.14 0.95
C LEU A 645 12.10 -14.32 0.12
N GLN A 646 12.06 -15.56 0.64
CA GLN A 646 12.42 -16.72 -0.17
C GLN A 646 11.46 -16.86 -1.37
N PRO A 647 11.98 -17.22 -2.56
CA PRO A 647 11.13 -17.55 -3.70
C PRO A 647 10.18 -18.70 -3.36
N VAL A 648 8.94 -18.58 -3.82
CA VAL A 648 7.96 -19.67 -3.75
C VAL A 648 7.44 -19.95 -5.15
N VAL A 649 7.00 -21.18 -5.38
CA VAL A 649 6.47 -21.60 -6.68
C VAL A 649 4.95 -21.70 -6.57
N SER A 650 4.26 -21.01 -7.47
CA SER A 650 2.82 -21.06 -7.68
C SER A 650 2.53 -21.83 -8.96
N CYS A 651 1.54 -22.73 -8.94
CA CYS A 651 1.05 -23.39 -10.15
C CYS A 651 -0.01 -22.54 -10.88
N GLY A 652 -0.31 -21.35 -10.36
CA GLY A 652 -1.41 -20.52 -10.83
C GLY A 652 -2.78 -21.13 -10.50
N ARG A 653 -3.83 -20.35 -10.77
CA ARG A 653 -5.20 -20.78 -10.49
C ARG A 653 -5.58 -21.99 -11.35
N LEU A 654 -6.12 -23.03 -10.71
CA LEU A 654 -6.88 -24.08 -11.38
C LEU A 654 -8.38 -23.83 -11.19
N ALA A 655 -9.15 -23.72 -12.27
CA ALA A 655 -10.57 -23.40 -12.22
C ALA A 655 -11.38 -24.56 -11.59
N ALA A 656 -12.50 -24.23 -10.95
CA ALA A 656 -13.48 -25.23 -10.56
C ALA A 656 -14.21 -25.79 -11.80
N PRO A 657 -14.63 -27.07 -11.79
CA PRO A 657 -15.44 -27.64 -12.86
C PRO A 657 -16.78 -26.92 -12.99
N LEU A 658 -17.29 -26.77 -14.21
CA LEU A 658 -18.65 -26.27 -14.44
C LEU A 658 -19.65 -27.21 -13.73
N ASN A 659 -20.60 -26.68 -12.98
CA ASN A 659 -21.49 -27.46 -12.11
C ASN A 659 -20.75 -28.24 -11.01
N GLY A 660 -19.61 -27.74 -10.54
CA GLY A 660 -18.96 -28.21 -9.33
C GLY A 660 -18.19 -27.10 -8.60
N HIS A 661 -17.44 -27.49 -7.58
CA HIS A 661 -16.60 -26.62 -6.77
C HIS A 661 -15.27 -27.30 -6.43
N LYS A 662 -14.38 -26.53 -5.81
CA LYS A 662 -13.12 -27.01 -5.24
C LYS A 662 -13.02 -26.56 -3.78
N ASP A 663 -12.30 -27.31 -2.96
CA ASP A 663 -12.26 -27.09 -1.50
C ASP A 663 -11.18 -26.10 -1.03
N SER A 664 -10.30 -25.66 -1.93
CA SER A 664 -9.15 -24.82 -1.57
C SER A 664 -8.86 -23.78 -2.65
N ILE A 665 -8.27 -22.68 -2.21
CA ILE A 665 -7.81 -21.56 -3.03
C ILE A 665 -6.27 -21.37 -2.94
N ARG A 666 -5.56 -22.35 -2.37
CA ARG A 666 -4.10 -22.31 -2.24
C ARG A 666 -3.43 -22.96 -3.45
N TYR A 667 -2.60 -22.21 -4.15
CA TYR A 667 -1.99 -22.61 -5.43
C TYR A 667 -0.47 -22.79 -5.38
N LEU A 668 0.11 -22.83 -4.18
CA LEU A 668 1.55 -23.02 -3.98
C LEU A 668 1.94 -24.49 -4.02
N VAL A 669 3.19 -24.78 -4.35
CA VAL A 669 3.74 -26.16 -4.39
C VAL A 669 3.40 -26.95 -3.13
N GLY A 670 2.99 -28.20 -3.34
CA GLY A 670 2.54 -29.12 -2.29
C GLY A 670 1.06 -28.99 -1.93
N SER A 671 0.37 -27.94 -2.38
CA SER A 671 -1.08 -27.79 -2.18
C SER A 671 -1.84 -28.79 -3.04
N THR A 672 -2.90 -29.38 -2.48
CA THR A 672 -3.79 -30.31 -3.20
C THR A 672 -5.21 -29.74 -3.22
N LEU A 673 -5.79 -29.68 -4.41
CA LEU A 673 -7.18 -29.30 -4.64
C LEU A 673 -8.03 -30.55 -4.75
N HIS A 674 -9.16 -30.57 -4.05
CA HIS A 674 -10.20 -31.58 -4.17
C HIS A 674 -11.38 -31.00 -4.94
N PHE A 675 -11.90 -31.75 -5.91
CA PHE A 675 -12.99 -31.34 -6.79
C PHE A 675 -14.26 -32.13 -6.51
N HIS A 676 -15.38 -31.42 -6.49
CA HIS A 676 -16.70 -32.00 -6.23
C HIS A 676 -17.71 -31.48 -7.22
N CYS A 677 -18.66 -32.33 -7.61
CA CYS A 677 -19.78 -31.93 -8.44
C CYS A 677 -20.99 -31.53 -7.60
N HIS A 678 -21.75 -30.55 -8.06
CA HIS A 678 -23.04 -30.22 -7.48
C HIS A 678 -24.03 -31.38 -7.63
N SER A 679 -25.09 -31.36 -6.83
CA SER A 679 -26.13 -32.39 -6.86
C SER A 679 -26.70 -32.58 -8.27
N GLY A 680 -26.86 -33.84 -8.68
CA GLY A 680 -27.31 -34.21 -10.03
C GLY A 680 -26.20 -34.36 -11.07
N TYR A 681 -24.94 -34.14 -10.70
CA TYR A 681 -23.77 -34.34 -11.56
C TYR A 681 -22.82 -35.39 -10.98
N SER A 682 -22.00 -35.99 -11.83
CA SER A 682 -20.97 -36.97 -11.48
C SER A 682 -19.63 -36.52 -12.06
N LEU A 683 -18.57 -36.67 -11.25
CA LEU A 683 -17.22 -36.24 -11.61
C LEU A 683 -16.61 -37.19 -12.63
N VAL A 684 -16.02 -36.64 -13.68
CA VAL A 684 -15.28 -37.34 -14.73
C VAL A 684 -13.88 -36.74 -14.80
N GLY A 685 -12.87 -37.55 -14.49
CA GLY A 685 -11.48 -37.13 -14.36
C GLY A 685 -10.94 -37.44 -12.96
N ALA A 686 -9.81 -36.82 -12.62
CA ALA A 686 -9.24 -36.94 -11.27
C ALA A 686 -10.04 -36.08 -10.28
N ASP A 687 -10.31 -36.63 -9.11
CA ASP A 687 -10.92 -35.92 -7.98
C ASP A 687 -9.96 -34.98 -7.26
N THR A 688 -8.66 -35.11 -7.55
CA THR A 688 -7.59 -34.36 -6.93
C THR A 688 -6.57 -33.89 -7.94
N SER A 689 -5.98 -32.72 -7.67
CA SER A 689 -4.81 -32.18 -8.37
C SER A 689 -3.85 -31.53 -7.38
N THR A 690 -2.57 -31.85 -7.47
CA THR A 690 -1.51 -31.35 -6.59
C THR A 690 -0.58 -30.42 -7.38
N CYS A 691 -0.22 -29.28 -6.78
CA CYS A 691 0.74 -28.35 -7.36
C CYS A 691 2.16 -28.90 -7.22
N GLN A 692 2.81 -29.17 -8.36
CA GLN A 692 4.10 -29.83 -8.47
C GLN A 692 5.25 -28.82 -8.48
N ALA A 693 6.47 -29.29 -8.16
CA ALA A 693 7.65 -28.44 -8.01
C ALA A 693 8.06 -27.67 -9.29
N ASP A 694 7.59 -28.12 -10.46
CA ASP A 694 7.80 -27.45 -11.74
C ASP A 694 6.80 -26.32 -12.02
N GLY A 695 5.89 -26.03 -11.09
CA GLY A 695 4.85 -25.03 -11.24
C GLY A 695 3.66 -25.49 -12.08
N THR A 696 3.47 -26.80 -12.25
CA THR A 696 2.32 -27.37 -12.96
C THR A 696 1.40 -28.16 -12.03
N TRP A 697 0.12 -28.24 -12.41
CA TRP A 697 -0.86 -29.07 -11.73
C TRP A 697 -0.76 -30.52 -12.22
N SER A 698 -0.76 -31.49 -11.30
CA SER A 698 -0.60 -32.92 -11.62
C SER A 698 -1.68 -33.45 -12.56
N THR A 699 -2.87 -32.88 -12.50
CA THR A 699 -4.05 -33.23 -13.31
C THR A 699 -4.82 -31.94 -13.66
N PRO A 700 -5.44 -31.85 -14.85
CA PRO A 700 -6.25 -30.70 -15.22
C PRO A 700 -7.59 -30.68 -14.45
N THR A 701 -8.32 -29.57 -14.53
CA THR A 701 -9.68 -29.45 -13.98
C THR A 701 -10.57 -30.58 -14.53
N PRO A 702 -11.23 -31.40 -13.67
CA PRO A 702 -12.14 -32.45 -14.12
C PRO A 702 -13.44 -31.89 -14.71
N GLU A 703 -14.31 -32.75 -15.23
CA GLU A 703 -15.63 -32.37 -15.71
C GLU A 703 -16.73 -32.90 -14.79
N CYS A 704 -17.81 -32.13 -14.62
CA CYS A 704 -19.03 -32.61 -13.98
C CYS A 704 -20.11 -32.85 -15.03
N GLN A 705 -20.48 -34.11 -15.24
CA GLN A 705 -21.48 -34.50 -16.22
C GLN A 705 -22.81 -34.86 -15.54
N PRO A 706 -23.98 -34.58 -16.14
CA PRO A 706 -25.27 -34.95 -15.56
C PRO A 706 -25.29 -36.44 -15.18
N GLY A 707 -25.60 -36.72 -13.93
CA GLY A 707 -25.67 -38.08 -13.41
C GLY A 707 -26.73 -38.87 -14.17
N ARG A 708 -26.36 -40.04 -14.70
CA ARG A 708 -27.33 -40.95 -15.31
C ARG A 708 -28.30 -41.42 -14.22
N SER A 709 -29.52 -40.89 -14.22
CA SER A 709 -30.54 -41.30 -13.26
C SER A 709 -30.94 -42.75 -13.50
N TYR A 710 -30.38 -43.65 -12.71
CA TYR A 710 -30.77 -45.07 -12.68
C TYR A 710 -32.27 -45.24 -12.41
N ALA A 711 -32.95 -44.25 -11.82
CA ALA A 711 -34.39 -44.27 -11.63
C ALA A 711 -35.18 -44.24 -12.95
N VAL A 712 -34.70 -43.54 -13.98
CA VAL A 712 -35.35 -43.52 -15.30
C VAL A 712 -35.12 -44.84 -16.04
N LEU A 713 -33.89 -45.35 -16.00
CA LEU A 713 -33.54 -46.65 -16.57
C LEU A 713 -34.30 -47.80 -15.90
N LEU A 714 -34.32 -47.83 -14.56
CA LEU A 714 -35.11 -48.80 -13.81
C LEU A 714 -36.61 -48.60 -14.04
N GLY A 715 -37.10 -47.35 -14.14
CA GLY A 715 -38.49 -47.06 -14.48
C GLY A 715 -38.91 -47.60 -15.85
N ILE A 716 -38.04 -47.48 -16.87
CA ILE A 716 -38.28 -48.06 -18.19
C ILE A 716 -38.25 -49.59 -18.13
N ILE A 717 -37.29 -50.18 -17.40
CA ILE A 717 -37.17 -51.63 -17.25
C ILE A 717 -38.38 -52.21 -16.51
N PHE A 718 -38.72 -51.67 -15.33
CA PHE A 718 -39.87 -52.12 -14.53
C PHE A 718 -41.20 -51.82 -15.22
N GLY A 719 -41.34 -50.67 -15.89
CA GLY A 719 -42.50 -50.35 -16.73
C GLY A 719 -42.67 -51.35 -17.88
N GLY A 720 -41.59 -51.64 -18.60
CA GLY A 720 -41.58 -52.65 -19.67
C GLY A 720 -41.92 -54.05 -19.17
N LEU A 721 -41.32 -54.48 -18.06
CA LEU A 721 -41.64 -55.78 -17.41
C LEU A 721 -43.11 -55.85 -16.97
N SER A 722 -43.68 -54.75 -16.47
CA SER A 722 -45.09 -54.67 -16.07
C SER A 722 -46.04 -54.85 -17.26
N VAL A 723 -45.71 -54.24 -18.41
CA VAL A 723 -46.48 -54.40 -19.65
C VAL A 723 -46.40 -55.84 -20.16
N VAL A 724 -45.22 -56.46 -20.16
CA VAL A 724 -45.04 -57.86 -20.57
C VAL A 724 -45.85 -58.80 -19.67
N ALA A 725 -45.81 -58.59 -18.35
CA ALA A 725 -46.60 -59.35 -17.40
C ALA A 725 -48.11 -59.20 -17.64
N ALA A 726 -48.61 -57.98 -17.89
CA ALA A 726 -50.01 -57.72 -18.18
C ALA A 726 -50.46 -58.39 -19.49
N VAL A 727 -49.65 -58.34 -20.55
CA VAL A 727 -49.92 -59.02 -21.84
C VAL A 727 -49.93 -60.53 -21.65
N ALA A 728 -48.98 -61.09 -20.90
CA ALA A 728 -48.95 -62.52 -20.59
C ALA A 728 -50.18 -62.94 -19.78
N LEU A 729 -50.61 -62.13 -18.80
CA LEU A 729 -51.80 -62.39 -18.00
C LEU A 729 -53.07 -62.35 -18.87
N ALA A 730 -53.20 -61.34 -19.73
CA ALA A 730 -54.28 -61.22 -20.69
C ALA A 730 -54.30 -62.40 -21.67
N TYR A 731 -53.15 -62.83 -22.17
CA TYR A 731 -53.01 -64.02 -23.02
C TYR A 731 -53.45 -65.29 -22.29
N VAL A 732 -53.04 -65.50 -21.04
CA VAL A 732 -53.45 -66.65 -20.21
C VAL A 732 -54.96 -66.62 -19.94
N LEU A 733 -55.52 -65.45 -19.62
CA LEU A 733 -56.96 -65.27 -19.40
C LEU A 733 -57.76 -65.54 -20.68
N LEU A 734 -57.30 -65.04 -21.85
CA LEU A 734 -57.90 -65.33 -23.16
C LEU A 734 -57.79 -66.82 -23.53
N ARG A 735 -56.68 -67.48 -23.19
CA ARG A 735 -56.51 -68.93 -23.39
C ARG A 735 -57.44 -69.74 -22.49
N ARG A 736 -57.59 -69.35 -21.21
CA ARG A 736 -58.58 -69.93 -20.28
C ARG A 736 -60.00 -69.72 -20.77
N TRP A 737 -60.32 -68.54 -21.30
CA TRP A 737 -61.63 -68.22 -21.84
C TRP A 737 -61.95 -69.06 -23.10
N ARG A 738 -60.96 -69.25 -23.99
CA ARG A 738 -61.08 -70.18 -25.13
C ARG A 738 -61.19 -71.65 -24.71
N GLY A 739 -60.48 -72.07 -23.65
CA GLY A 739 -60.60 -73.43 -23.09
C GLY A 739 -61.97 -73.70 -22.46
N SER A 740 -62.58 -72.70 -21.84
CA SER A 740 -63.92 -72.79 -21.25
C SER A 740 -65.06 -72.80 -22.28
N MET A 741 -64.81 -72.39 -23.52
CA MET A 741 -65.78 -72.50 -24.62
C MET A 741 -65.77 -73.86 -25.34
N HIS A 742 -64.82 -74.76 -25.03
CA HIS A 742 -64.79 -76.11 -25.60
C HIS A 742 -65.35 -77.20 -24.66
N SER A 743 -65.83 -76.85 -23.46
CA SER A 743 -66.45 -77.80 -22.52
C SER A 743 -67.99 -77.82 -22.55
N TRP A 744 -68.64 -77.06 -23.46
CA TRP A 744 -70.11 -76.97 -23.57
C TRP A 744 -70.62 -77.55 -24.89
N GLY A 745 -70.23 -78.79 -25.19
CA GLY A 745 -70.64 -79.46 -26.43
C GLY A 745 -70.50 -80.98 -26.40
N SER A 746 -71.20 -81.67 -25.49
CA SER A 746 -71.54 -83.11 -25.65
C SER A 746 -72.56 -83.57 -24.59
N GLN A 747 -73.85 -83.51 -24.98
CA GLN A 747 -75.03 -84.40 -24.79
C GLN A 747 -75.04 -85.54 -23.73
N PRO A 748 -76.22 -86.12 -23.36
CA PRO A 748 -77.51 -86.13 -24.09
C PRO A 748 -78.74 -85.59 -23.36
#